data_AF-A0A2M9BV95-F1
#
_entry.id   AF-A0A2M9BV95-F1
#
_cell.length_a   1.000
_cell.length_b   1.000
_cell.length_c   1.000
_cell.angle_alpha   90.00
_cell.angle_beta   90.00
_cell.angle_gamma   90.00
#
_symmetry.space_group_name_H-M   'P 1'
#
loop_
_entity.id
_entity.type
_entity.pdbx_description
1 polymer ?
#
loop_
_entity_poly.entity_id
_entity_poly.type
_entity_poly.pdbx_seq_one_letter_code
_entity_poly.pdbx_strand_id
1 'polypeptide(L)'
;MKRWLSHTTALAVLVALLGVVPIVQGTAESAIASTPRLTDPLFTKVPQATALTTLDMRVQYTGGDSTDAVATARVLQGLVNRTATNKVYLLNDAIDALHEIGGKNWNVQEDWITNTDELTDLPRTALARSSGENGGLRALVDQYSGYINGVVIWDPTATGDVDVATFGAAVTIAAQTGALAVSPDLRDDLVSWGYSFPVLEDLRDYDFDDDFEVLNWSVENYWAGSNQDLRSVFSLGADSYLDIRAFNEGPIDYAVATNGFAFDINMVDADDDAALMGLLDNYVDGETAILGWIPTHPGGTGFGETPAVLDGTSYYVLGGNGLSDFSVYGSFPDSDIDLPDPVADTVGANDVYVGLMLTDGDALHCVYRGMFSEFTQERTSSFGEVPITWSIAPQLANLAPPVYNYFAENLPEGSDLTIGWADKVNRSTDTGLTALAEQWRQYADLSDIHTVWTVHSQEDSQRSDLVGWDGVAIGYTNSQIPAHPATLRSDTAVLGTWNFGYDAPAEDVVAGIQDYAGQNPGAPLFMMVTMGAPFSETGSYYDKAKDIADALGADPQGRNYKFVGLSDMAATYSEFAANGGIGGGGAGNLMSNGGFELNPLDANGWGTQDWNSNASLSWATDQKRSGLYSAKVSGTGVNAGFNRDYTNKISIGPSETYTLGGWMKTDSVSGTGAWVWTEQLDSLGNVISGTRWDSPQELGTNDWNKVSHTFTAAPNAANMNLYVHLNGSGTVWYDDMTLASGAGPVVSNSGFESDPIDANGWDTFSWSGSPAITWATDQVHGGSRSLRVTNASSAFGGVNRDGNRVPVEASTSYTLEGWVRTDSVSSPTGEGAYWAIGFADAAGNWIGTSTYTDVLSATHDWTQVSATVTSPANAAYATIGARLNGTGTAWFDDVTLE
;
A
#
# COMPACT_ATOMS: atom_id res chain seq x y z
N MET A 1 24.19 40.00 -69.59
CA MET A 1 23.37 41.16 -70.01
C MET A 1 22.32 41.37 -68.92
N LYS A 2 22.39 42.48 -68.15
CA LYS A 2 21.43 42.99 -67.12
C LYS A 2 21.17 42.09 -65.89
N ARG A 3 20.80 42.54 -64.68
CA ARG A 3 20.98 43.76 -63.83
C ARG A 3 20.14 43.45 -62.54
N TRP A 4 20.73 43.66 -61.34
CA TRP A 4 20.14 44.22 -60.08
C TRP A 4 19.21 43.43 -59.12
N LEU A 5 19.57 43.54 -57.81
CA LEU A 5 18.79 43.63 -56.52
C LEU A 5 17.74 42.52 -56.21
N SER A 6 17.42 42.05 -54.99
CA SER A 6 17.64 42.50 -53.60
C SER A 6 17.04 41.48 -52.60
N HIS A 7 17.55 41.48 -51.35
CA HIS A 7 16.88 41.15 -50.06
C HIS A 7 16.53 39.69 -49.64
N THR A 8 17.26 39.24 -48.59
CA THR A 8 16.88 38.53 -47.34
C THR A 8 16.15 37.17 -47.32
N THR A 9 16.92 36.16 -46.83
CA THR A 9 16.63 35.07 -45.85
C THR A 9 15.37 34.23 -45.99
N ALA A 10 15.52 32.92 -46.27
CA ALA A 10 15.64 31.84 -45.28
C ALA A 10 15.44 30.45 -45.93
N LEU A 11 16.20 29.48 -45.42
CA LEU A 11 15.99 28.02 -45.35
C LEU A 11 15.79 27.13 -46.60
N ALA A 12 16.49 25.99 -46.52
CA ALA A 12 16.16 24.66 -47.00
C ALA A 12 16.75 24.11 -48.33
N VAL A 13 17.71 23.19 -48.15
CA VAL A 13 17.64 21.76 -48.54
C VAL A 13 17.99 21.33 -50.00
N LEU A 14 18.87 20.30 -50.01
CA LEU A 14 19.01 19.14 -50.94
C LEU A 14 20.10 19.11 -52.05
N VAL A 15 21.10 18.25 -51.78
CA VAL A 15 21.55 17.08 -52.59
C VAL A 15 22.28 17.28 -53.92
N ALA A 16 23.53 16.79 -53.98
CA ALA A 16 23.85 15.48 -54.56
C ALA A 16 25.38 15.30 -54.71
N LEU A 17 25.92 14.16 -54.30
CA LEU A 17 26.72 13.32 -55.20
C LEU A 17 27.00 11.95 -54.56
N LEU A 18 26.49 10.92 -55.25
CA LEU A 18 26.67 9.50 -55.01
C LEU A 18 28.09 9.05 -55.36
N GLY A 19 28.64 8.16 -54.55
CA GLY A 19 29.80 7.32 -54.86
C GLY A 19 29.77 6.05 -54.00
N VAL A 20 29.56 4.90 -54.66
CA VAL A 20 29.36 3.56 -54.09
C VAL A 20 30.70 2.88 -53.80
N VAL A 21 30.92 2.33 -52.60
CA VAL A 21 31.85 1.21 -52.29
C VAL A 21 31.34 0.43 -51.04
N PRO A 22 31.42 -0.92 -50.98
CA PRO A 22 30.73 -1.75 -49.98
C PRO A 22 31.57 -2.12 -48.73
N ILE A 23 30.86 -2.21 -47.60
CA ILE A 23 30.98 -3.10 -46.42
C ILE A 23 32.36 -3.68 -46.08
N VAL A 24 32.92 -3.26 -44.92
CA VAL A 24 33.56 -4.13 -43.91
C VAL A 24 33.29 -3.53 -42.52
N GLN A 25 32.88 -4.37 -41.58
CA GLN A 25 32.47 -4.09 -40.20
C GLN A 25 33.55 -3.40 -39.35
N GLY A 26 33.10 -2.50 -38.49
CA GLY A 26 33.85 -1.90 -37.38
C GLY A 26 32.96 -0.88 -36.69
N THR A 27 32.21 -1.34 -35.68
CA THR A 27 31.37 -0.50 -34.82
C THR A 27 32.25 0.47 -34.06
N ALA A 28 32.08 1.77 -34.32
CA ALA A 28 32.46 2.82 -33.40
C ALA A 28 31.16 3.27 -32.74
N GLU A 29 30.87 2.76 -31.55
CA GLU A 29 29.92 3.39 -30.64
C GLU A 29 30.47 4.77 -30.31
N SER A 30 29.76 5.81 -30.77
CA SER A 30 29.89 7.13 -30.20
C SER A 30 29.31 7.07 -28.80
N ALA A 31 30.16 7.10 -27.78
CA ALA A 31 29.76 7.40 -26.41
C ALA A 31 29.04 8.76 -26.42
N ILE A 32 27.71 8.71 -26.41
CA ILE A 32 26.90 9.80 -25.89
C ILE A 32 27.30 9.85 -24.42
N ALA A 33 27.89 10.95 -23.96
CA ALA A 33 28.13 11.15 -22.54
C ALA A 33 26.77 10.97 -21.85
N SER A 34 26.60 9.93 -21.04
CA SER A 34 25.39 9.73 -20.25
C SER A 34 25.15 11.00 -19.46
N THR A 35 23.92 11.51 -19.55
CA THR A 35 23.48 12.55 -18.63
C THR A 35 23.70 12.03 -17.21
N PRO A 36 24.23 12.83 -16.27
CA PRO A 36 24.33 12.41 -14.87
C PRO A 36 22.96 11.91 -14.37
N ARG A 37 22.93 10.76 -13.68
CA ARG A 37 21.69 10.18 -13.11
C ARG A 37 21.08 11.09 -12.04
N LEU A 38 21.92 11.81 -11.29
CA LEU A 38 21.54 12.82 -10.32
C LEU A 38 22.21 14.16 -10.65
N THR A 39 21.42 15.21 -10.87
CA THR A 39 21.93 16.58 -11.10
C THR A 39 21.72 17.50 -9.90
N ASP A 40 20.71 17.22 -9.09
CA ASP A 40 20.29 18.04 -7.98
C ASP A 40 20.21 17.21 -6.68
N PRO A 41 21.36 16.89 -6.06
CA PRO A 41 21.39 16.03 -4.89
C PRO A 41 20.72 16.67 -3.68
N LEU A 42 19.95 15.88 -2.94
CA LEU A 42 19.46 16.26 -1.61
C LEU A 42 20.63 16.40 -0.62
N PHE A 43 21.62 15.50 -0.74
CA PHE A 43 22.68 15.33 0.24
C PHE A 43 24.05 15.72 -0.33
N THR A 44 24.81 16.48 0.45
CA THR A 44 26.13 16.98 0.05
C THR A 44 27.24 16.03 0.46
N LYS A 45 28.15 15.70 -0.46
CA LYS A 45 29.31 14.86 -0.15
C LYS A 45 30.33 15.59 0.71
N VAL A 46 30.95 14.85 1.63
CA VAL A 46 32.17 15.26 2.36
C VAL A 46 33.39 14.55 1.77
N PRO A 47 34.65 14.93 2.08
CA PRO A 47 35.83 14.31 1.49
C PRO A 47 35.82 12.79 1.66
N GLN A 48 36.04 12.02 0.59
CA GLN A 48 35.93 10.56 0.63
C GLN A 48 36.83 9.89 1.67
N ALA A 49 36.31 8.87 2.35
CA ALA A 49 37.07 8.02 3.25
C ALA A 49 38.21 7.29 2.52
N THR A 50 39.39 7.28 3.14
CA THR A 50 40.61 6.59 2.67
C THR A 50 41.25 5.73 3.76
N ALA A 51 40.78 5.89 5.00
CA ALA A 51 41.11 5.13 6.19
C ALA A 51 40.03 5.39 7.25
N LEU A 52 39.91 4.51 8.23
CA LEU A 52 38.99 4.65 9.36
C LEU A 52 39.77 4.64 10.69
N THR A 53 39.40 5.55 11.58
CA THR A 53 39.73 5.48 13.01
C THR A 53 38.49 5.01 13.75
N THR A 54 38.51 3.75 14.20
CA THR A 54 37.36 3.15 14.86
C THR A 54 37.41 3.34 16.37
N LEU A 55 36.26 3.59 17.00
CA LEU A 55 36.14 3.64 18.44
C LEU A 55 34.84 2.99 18.91
N ASP A 56 34.97 2.05 19.84
CA ASP A 56 33.86 1.37 20.49
C ASP A 56 33.30 2.20 21.65
N MET A 57 32.08 2.72 21.49
CA MET A 57 31.38 3.60 22.43
C MET A 57 30.69 2.82 23.56
N ARG A 58 30.32 1.57 23.28
CA ARG A 58 29.74 0.62 24.25
C ARG A 58 28.47 1.12 24.92
N VAL A 59 27.63 1.90 24.23
CA VAL A 59 26.46 2.56 24.82
C VAL A 59 25.52 1.58 25.55
N GLN A 60 25.40 0.35 25.05
CA GLN A 60 24.56 -0.69 25.64
C GLN A 60 25.18 -1.47 26.81
N TYR A 61 26.45 -1.25 27.13
CA TYR A 61 27.19 -2.02 28.14
C TYR A 61 27.48 -1.21 29.40
N THR A 62 27.52 -1.88 30.55
CA THR A 62 27.94 -1.26 31.81
C THR A 62 29.36 -0.72 31.71
N GLY A 63 29.56 0.57 32.04
CA GLY A 63 30.84 1.26 31.89
C GLY A 63 31.14 1.73 30.46
N GLY A 64 30.14 1.68 29.59
CA GLY A 64 30.10 2.41 28.32
C GLY A 64 29.97 3.92 28.49
N ASP A 65 29.86 4.61 27.37
CA ASP A 65 29.58 6.04 27.34
C ASP A 65 28.08 6.30 27.57
N SER A 66 27.75 7.42 28.22
CA SER A 66 26.36 7.87 28.34
C SER A 66 25.79 8.27 26.96
N THR A 67 24.46 8.32 26.84
CA THR A 67 23.79 8.78 25.62
C THR A 67 24.22 10.19 25.21
N ASP A 68 24.33 11.09 26.19
CA ASP A 68 24.84 12.45 26.01
C ASP A 68 26.31 12.47 25.53
N ALA A 69 27.17 11.59 26.08
CA ALA A 69 28.56 11.48 25.65
C ALA A 69 28.68 10.95 24.21
N VAL A 70 27.79 10.04 23.81
CA VAL A 70 27.70 9.55 22.43
C VAL A 70 27.24 10.65 21.48
N ALA A 71 26.20 11.41 21.85
CA ALA A 71 25.72 12.55 21.07
C ALA A 71 26.85 13.57 20.82
N THR A 72 27.58 13.92 21.88
CA THR A 72 28.78 14.79 21.80
C THR A 72 29.89 14.17 20.94
N ALA A 73 30.10 12.84 21.04
CA ALA A 73 31.10 12.13 20.23
C ALA A 73 30.76 12.19 18.73
N ARG A 74 29.48 12.13 18.35
CA ARG A 74 29.02 12.29 16.96
C ARG A 74 29.20 13.72 16.46
N VAL A 75 29.01 14.73 17.30
CA VAL A 75 29.37 16.11 16.94
C VAL A 75 30.86 16.19 16.61
N LEU A 76 31.74 15.63 17.47
CA LEU A 76 33.17 15.61 17.20
C LEU A 76 33.53 14.78 15.96
N GLN A 77 32.87 13.64 15.75
CA GLN A 77 32.99 12.84 14.53
C GLN A 77 32.70 13.70 13.30
N GLY A 78 31.59 14.43 13.28
CA GLY A 78 31.23 15.32 12.18
C GLY A 78 32.25 16.43 11.95
N LEU A 79 32.77 17.06 13.01
CA LEU A 79 33.81 18.09 12.89
C LEU A 79 35.10 17.56 12.24
N VAL A 80 35.53 16.35 12.63
CA VAL A 80 36.70 15.70 12.04
C VAL A 80 36.38 15.28 10.60
N ASN A 81 35.26 14.59 10.39
CA ASN A 81 34.84 14.02 9.12
C ASN A 81 34.49 15.08 8.07
N ARG A 82 34.19 16.32 8.46
CA ARG A 82 34.04 17.46 7.53
C ARG A 82 35.25 17.64 6.61
N THR A 83 36.46 17.37 7.11
CA THR A 83 37.71 17.70 6.39
C THR A 83 38.70 16.55 6.26
N ALA A 84 38.70 15.58 7.19
CA ALA A 84 39.62 14.46 7.17
C ALA A 84 39.21 13.40 6.15
N THR A 85 40.19 12.74 5.52
CA THR A 85 39.97 11.52 4.73
C THR A 85 40.25 10.24 5.53
N ASN A 86 40.90 10.36 6.70
CA ASN A 86 40.87 9.31 7.73
C ASN A 86 39.69 9.62 8.65
N LYS A 87 38.56 8.95 8.42
CA LYS A 87 37.29 9.26 9.08
C LYS A 87 37.21 8.63 10.46
N VAL A 88 36.57 9.29 11.40
CA VAL A 88 36.11 8.68 12.65
C VAL A 88 34.87 7.83 12.33
N TYR A 89 34.88 6.59 12.82
CA TYR A 89 33.78 5.64 12.69
C TYR A 89 33.49 5.05 14.07
N LEU A 90 32.25 5.17 14.55
CA LEU A 90 31.87 4.78 15.90
C LEU A 90 31.23 3.39 15.88
N LEU A 91 31.62 2.54 16.84
CA LEU A 91 31.05 1.21 17.02
C LEU A 91 30.21 1.20 18.29
N ASN A 92 29.12 0.43 18.34
CA ASN A 92 28.22 0.35 19.50
C ASN A 92 27.81 1.74 20.04
N ASP A 93 27.47 2.66 19.14
CA ASP A 93 27.07 4.03 19.46
C ASP A 93 25.54 4.20 19.49
N ALA A 94 24.81 3.40 18.72
CA ALA A 94 23.34 3.36 18.73
C ALA A 94 22.78 2.04 19.30
N ILE A 95 21.64 2.14 19.97
CA ILE A 95 20.79 1.00 20.31
C ILE A 95 19.38 1.31 19.84
N ASP A 96 18.89 0.52 18.90
CA ASP A 96 17.46 0.48 18.59
C ASP A 96 16.74 -0.13 19.81
N ALA A 97 16.44 0.72 20.78
CA ALA A 97 15.93 0.34 22.08
C ALA A 97 14.45 -0.03 22.02
N LEU A 98 13.75 0.50 21.01
CA LEU A 98 12.33 0.25 20.80
C LEU A 98 12.09 -1.11 20.15
N HIS A 99 12.82 -1.44 19.08
CA HIS A 99 12.55 -2.62 18.28
C HIS A 99 13.52 -3.79 18.54
N GLU A 100 14.68 -3.52 19.16
CA GLU A 100 15.74 -4.52 19.43
C GLU A 100 16.14 -5.37 18.19
N ILE A 101 16.10 -4.80 16.98
CA ILE A 101 16.36 -5.50 15.70
C ILE A 101 17.75 -6.13 15.68
N GLY A 102 17.81 -7.44 15.40
CA GLY A 102 19.05 -8.22 15.44
C GLY A 102 19.65 -8.39 16.84
N GLY A 103 18.95 -7.92 17.88
CA GLY A 103 19.29 -8.04 19.29
C GLY A 103 20.08 -6.86 19.86
N LYS A 104 19.75 -6.48 21.11
CA LYS A 104 20.35 -5.37 21.87
C LYS A 104 21.90 -5.31 21.91
N ASN A 105 22.57 -6.45 21.75
CA ASN A 105 24.03 -6.54 21.83
C ASN A 105 24.71 -6.68 20.46
N TRP A 106 23.96 -6.55 19.36
CA TRP A 106 24.52 -6.62 18.02
C TRP A 106 25.28 -5.33 17.69
N ASN A 107 26.57 -5.48 17.40
CA ASN A 107 27.41 -4.41 16.91
C ASN A 107 27.32 -4.34 15.38
N VAL A 108 26.16 -3.90 14.89
CA VAL A 108 25.85 -3.81 13.46
C VAL A 108 26.90 -3.00 12.68
N GLN A 109 27.49 -1.98 13.30
CA GLN A 109 28.52 -1.14 12.69
C GLN A 109 29.81 -1.91 12.34
N GLU A 110 30.19 -2.93 13.12
CA GLU A 110 31.35 -3.79 12.79
C GLU A 110 31.03 -4.73 11.63
N ASP A 111 29.80 -5.24 11.59
CA ASP A 111 29.36 -6.12 10.49
C ASP A 111 29.26 -5.33 9.18
N TRP A 112 28.78 -4.09 9.19
CA TRP A 112 28.83 -3.22 8.01
C TRP A 112 30.25 -2.99 7.50
N ILE A 113 31.22 -2.70 8.38
CA ILE A 113 32.63 -2.57 7.97
C ILE A 113 33.12 -3.84 7.27
N THR A 114 32.71 -5.01 7.72
CA THR A 114 33.26 -6.29 7.24
C THR A 114 32.52 -6.90 6.06
N ASN A 115 31.31 -6.45 5.76
CA ASN A 115 30.47 -6.95 4.68
C ASN A 115 30.32 -5.97 3.51
N THR A 116 30.89 -4.76 3.60
CA THR A 116 30.79 -3.74 2.55
C THR A 116 32.12 -3.55 1.85
N ASP A 117 32.16 -3.69 0.53
CA ASP A 117 33.40 -3.66 -0.26
C ASP A 117 34.15 -2.34 -0.12
N GLU A 118 33.44 -1.22 -0.06
CA GLU A 118 34.01 0.12 0.07
C GLU A 118 34.70 0.36 1.42
N LEU A 119 34.30 -0.37 2.47
CA LEU A 119 34.83 -0.22 3.83
C LEU A 119 35.82 -1.31 4.23
N THR A 120 35.61 -2.55 3.76
CA THR A 120 36.32 -3.76 4.24
C THR A 120 37.84 -3.61 4.12
N ASP A 121 38.29 -3.04 3.00
CA ASP A 121 39.71 -2.90 2.65
C ASP A 121 40.35 -1.59 3.12
N LEU A 122 39.58 -0.68 3.74
CA LEU A 122 40.15 0.55 4.26
C LEU A 122 41.15 0.27 5.40
N PRO A 123 42.30 0.96 5.43
CA PRO A 123 43.19 0.94 6.58
C PRO A 123 42.45 1.36 7.85
N ARG A 124 42.51 0.52 8.90
CA ARG A 124 41.79 0.73 10.16
C ARG A 124 42.75 0.94 11.33
N THR A 125 42.48 1.97 12.14
CA THR A 125 43.15 2.21 13.42
C THR A 125 42.13 2.22 14.54
N ALA A 126 42.14 1.22 15.41
CA ALA A 126 41.27 1.18 16.58
C ALA A 126 41.83 2.10 17.69
N LEU A 127 41.04 3.07 18.12
CA LEU A 127 41.35 3.94 19.24
C LEU A 127 40.97 3.26 20.56
N ALA A 128 41.90 3.27 21.53
CA ALA A 128 41.63 2.70 22.84
C ALA A 128 40.82 3.69 23.69
N ARG A 129 39.73 3.21 24.28
CA ARG A 129 38.96 3.97 25.28
C ARG A 129 39.84 4.39 26.45
N SER A 130 39.62 5.61 26.93
CA SER A 130 40.18 6.10 28.19
C SER A 130 39.49 5.41 29.39
N SER A 131 40.16 5.41 30.55
CA SER A 131 39.60 4.79 31.75
C SER A 131 38.53 5.68 32.41
N GLY A 132 37.42 5.08 32.81
CA GLY A 132 36.33 5.75 33.52
C GLY A 132 35.02 5.76 32.72
N GLU A 133 34.02 6.43 33.28
CA GLU A 133 32.80 6.79 32.56
C GLU A 133 33.13 7.72 31.38
N ASN A 134 32.35 7.64 30.30
CA ASN A 134 32.55 8.43 29.08
C ASN A 134 33.97 8.30 28.48
N GLY A 135 34.58 7.12 28.68
CA GLY A 135 35.95 6.82 28.26
C GLY A 135 36.13 6.83 26.74
N GLY A 136 35.07 6.59 25.96
CA GLY A 136 35.07 6.71 24.51
C GLY A 136 35.23 8.17 24.07
N LEU A 137 34.28 9.03 24.45
CA LEU A 137 34.31 10.47 24.18
C LEU A 137 35.63 11.09 24.62
N ARG A 138 36.10 10.77 25.83
CA ARG A 138 37.39 11.26 26.30
C ARG A 138 38.54 10.86 25.37
N ALA A 139 38.58 9.63 24.88
CA ALA A 139 39.62 9.20 23.95
C ALA A 139 39.55 9.99 22.62
N LEU A 140 38.35 10.28 22.11
CA LEU A 140 38.19 11.14 20.92
C LEU A 140 38.70 12.54 21.19
N VAL A 141 38.35 13.16 22.32
CA VAL A 141 38.83 14.50 22.67
C VAL A 141 40.35 14.51 22.82
N ASP A 142 40.93 13.48 23.46
CA ASP A 142 42.39 13.32 23.57
C ASP A 142 43.07 13.28 22.18
N GLN A 143 42.47 12.60 21.22
CA GLN A 143 43.01 12.45 19.87
C GLN A 143 42.73 13.67 18.97
N TYR A 144 41.57 14.32 19.11
CA TYR A 144 41.02 15.27 18.15
C TYR A 144 40.73 16.66 18.74
N SER A 145 41.23 16.99 19.93
CA SER A 145 41.07 18.32 20.55
C SER A 145 41.46 19.51 19.66
N GLY A 146 42.34 19.31 18.67
CA GLY A 146 42.69 20.32 17.68
C GLY A 146 41.55 20.74 16.73
N TYR A 147 40.46 19.99 16.68
CA TYR A 147 39.25 20.33 15.92
C TYR A 147 38.21 21.10 16.75
N ILE A 148 38.44 21.26 18.07
CA ILE A 148 37.48 21.83 19.02
C ILE A 148 37.86 23.27 19.34
N ASN A 149 37.04 24.21 18.89
CA ASN A 149 37.21 25.64 19.15
C ASN A 149 36.58 26.09 20.48
N GLY A 150 35.63 25.33 21.01
CA GLY A 150 34.86 25.69 22.19
C GLY A 150 33.77 24.68 22.52
N VAL A 151 32.86 25.05 23.42
CA VAL A 151 31.65 24.29 23.75
C VAL A 151 30.42 25.18 23.64
N VAL A 152 29.30 24.57 23.25
CA VAL A 152 27.95 25.11 23.33
C VAL A 152 27.21 24.29 24.36
N ILE A 153 26.70 24.95 25.40
CA ILE A 153 26.00 24.27 26.50
C ILE A 153 24.51 24.31 26.21
N TRP A 154 23.87 23.16 26.05
CA TRP A 154 22.42 23.07 25.91
C TRP A 154 21.71 23.09 27.28
N ASP A 155 20.43 23.44 27.30
CA ASP A 155 19.64 23.61 28.53
C ASP A 155 18.97 22.29 28.91
N PRO A 156 19.27 21.65 30.06
CA PRO A 156 18.68 20.36 30.42
C PRO A 156 17.25 20.45 30.99
N THR A 157 16.55 21.56 30.80
CA THR A 157 15.17 21.74 31.28
C THR A 157 14.19 20.91 30.45
N ALA A 158 13.63 19.86 31.06
CA ALA A 158 12.67 18.97 30.38
C ALA A 158 11.23 19.52 30.26
N THR A 159 10.92 20.64 30.91
CA THR A 159 9.58 21.26 30.78
C THR A 159 9.52 21.98 29.43
N GLY A 160 8.41 21.83 28.70
CA GLY A 160 8.27 22.38 27.36
C GLY A 160 9.21 21.75 26.33
N ASP A 161 9.78 20.57 26.61
CA ASP A 161 10.75 19.89 25.74
C ASP A 161 11.97 20.74 25.31
N VAL A 162 12.30 21.76 26.13
CA VAL A 162 13.44 22.68 25.94
C VAL A 162 14.77 21.93 25.87
N ASP A 163 14.91 20.81 26.58
CA ASP A 163 16.10 19.97 26.56
C ASP A 163 16.40 19.41 25.17
N VAL A 164 15.39 18.91 24.49
CA VAL A 164 15.54 18.37 23.14
C VAL A 164 15.79 19.50 22.15
N ALA A 165 14.97 20.56 22.18
CA ALA A 165 15.09 21.66 21.23
C ALA A 165 16.42 22.42 21.34
N THR A 166 16.91 22.66 22.55
CA THR A 166 18.21 23.33 22.75
C THR A 166 19.39 22.43 22.41
N PHE A 167 19.24 21.10 22.47
CA PHE A 167 20.24 20.18 21.93
C PHE A 167 20.36 20.33 20.40
N GLY A 168 19.24 20.29 19.66
CA GLY A 168 19.22 20.57 18.22
C GLY A 168 19.87 21.92 17.85
N ALA A 169 19.52 22.98 18.59
CA ALA A 169 20.14 24.29 18.45
C ALA A 169 21.65 24.25 18.71
N ALA A 170 22.08 23.58 19.77
CA ALA A 170 23.50 23.44 20.12
C ALA A 170 24.30 22.71 19.03
N VAL A 171 23.72 21.69 18.38
CA VAL A 171 24.36 20.98 17.25
C VAL A 171 24.52 21.91 16.05
N THR A 172 23.51 22.72 15.71
CA THR A 172 23.62 23.74 14.66
C THR A 172 24.75 24.73 14.94
N ILE A 173 24.81 25.27 16.16
CA ILE A 173 25.84 26.24 16.57
C ILE A 173 27.23 25.57 16.56
N ALA A 174 27.32 24.33 17.05
CA ALA A 174 28.53 23.53 17.03
C ALA A 174 29.05 23.31 15.61
N ALA A 175 28.18 22.99 14.66
CA ALA A 175 28.53 22.84 13.25
C ALA A 175 29.15 24.12 12.68
N GLN A 176 28.58 25.28 12.99
CA GLN A 176 29.05 26.56 12.44
C GLN A 176 30.35 27.06 13.10
N THR A 177 30.53 26.79 14.38
CA THR A 177 31.62 27.36 15.19
C THR A 177 32.79 26.40 15.41
N GLY A 178 32.62 25.12 15.12
CA GLY A 178 33.60 24.08 15.45
C GLY A 178 33.66 23.77 16.95
N ALA A 179 32.52 23.87 17.64
CA ALA A 179 32.40 23.57 19.06
C ALA A 179 31.85 22.16 19.30
N LEU A 180 31.95 21.68 20.54
CA LEU A 180 31.15 20.54 20.99
C LEU A 180 29.80 21.03 21.52
N ALA A 181 28.70 20.36 21.18
CA ALA A 181 27.43 20.50 21.91
C ALA A 181 27.50 19.59 23.15
N VAL A 182 27.29 20.13 24.35
CA VAL A 182 27.48 19.40 25.62
C VAL A 182 26.43 19.77 26.66
N SER A 183 26.05 18.83 27.51
CA SER A 183 25.29 19.15 28.73
C SER A 183 26.16 19.91 29.74
N PRO A 184 25.54 20.52 30.76
CA PRO A 184 26.28 21.07 31.90
C PRO A 184 27.18 20.04 32.60
N ASP A 185 26.73 18.78 32.70
CA ASP A 185 27.47 17.70 33.35
C ASP A 185 28.68 17.27 32.50
N LEU A 186 28.51 17.11 31.18
CA LEU A 186 29.63 16.81 30.28
C LEU A 186 30.65 17.94 30.20
N ARG A 187 30.19 19.19 30.33
CA ARG A 187 31.11 20.33 30.45
C ARG A 187 31.99 20.19 31.70
N ASP A 188 31.44 19.72 32.82
CA ASP A 188 32.21 19.48 34.04
C ASP A 188 33.15 18.28 33.90
N ASP A 189 32.72 17.23 33.20
CA ASP A 189 33.56 16.09 32.82
C ASP A 189 34.79 16.53 32.01
N LEU A 190 34.59 17.34 30.94
CA LEU A 190 35.68 17.88 30.12
C LEU A 190 36.71 18.65 30.96
N VAL A 191 36.25 19.46 31.91
CA VAL A 191 37.12 20.18 32.86
C VAL A 191 37.86 19.21 33.77
N SER A 192 37.19 18.17 34.27
CA SER A 192 37.81 17.13 35.10
C SER A 192 38.89 16.34 34.35
N TRP A 193 38.74 16.18 33.03
CA TRP A 193 39.71 15.53 32.15
C TRP A 193 40.91 16.44 31.81
N GLY A 194 40.86 17.71 32.21
CA GLY A 194 41.94 18.69 32.03
C GLY A 194 41.76 19.62 30.85
N TYR A 195 40.58 19.63 30.20
CA TYR A 195 40.27 20.55 29.12
C TYR A 195 39.67 21.85 29.65
N SER A 196 39.86 22.95 28.93
CA SER A 196 39.32 24.27 29.28
C SER A 196 38.92 25.00 28.01
N PHE A 197 38.02 24.38 27.26
CA PHE A 197 37.43 24.97 26.06
C PHE A 197 36.60 26.20 26.43
N PRO A 198 36.66 27.28 25.65
CA PRO A 198 35.80 28.44 25.89
C PRO A 198 34.33 28.06 25.66
N VAL A 199 33.44 28.58 26.50
CA VAL A 199 31.99 28.54 26.25
C VAL A 199 31.69 29.57 25.18
N LEU A 200 31.23 29.13 24.01
CA LEU A 200 30.89 30.00 22.89
C LEU A 200 29.44 30.47 22.96
N GLU A 201 28.56 29.60 23.45
CA GLU A 201 27.15 29.88 23.70
C GLU A 201 26.66 29.03 24.89
N ASP A 202 25.81 29.59 25.74
CA ASP A 202 25.18 28.89 26.86
C ASP A 202 23.66 29.10 26.76
N LEU A 203 22.95 28.08 26.27
CA LEU A 203 21.54 28.20 25.91
C LEU A 203 20.62 28.36 27.14
N ARG A 204 21.15 28.11 28.33
CA ARG A 204 20.45 28.37 29.61
C ARG A 204 20.31 29.86 29.92
N ASP A 205 21.08 30.72 29.27
CA ASP A 205 21.01 32.18 29.48
C ASP A 205 19.77 32.83 28.84
N TYR A 206 19.01 32.07 28.04
CA TYR A 206 17.87 32.56 27.27
C TYR A 206 16.50 32.33 27.94
N ASP A 207 16.44 31.50 28.99
CA ASP A 207 15.21 31.21 29.76
C ASP A 207 14.00 30.85 28.87
N PHE A 208 14.17 29.93 27.91
CA PHE A 208 13.08 29.46 27.04
C PHE A 208 12.01 28.72 27.84
N ASP A 209 10.74 28.89 27.47
CA ASP A 209 9.62 28.19 28.11
C ASP A 209 9.24 26.90 27.37
N ASP A 210 9.34 26.88 26.04
CA ASP A 210 8.89 25.78 25.17
C ASP A 210 9.81 25.59 23.92
N ASP A 211 9.74 24.42 23.28
CA ASP A 211 10.57 24.00 22.14
C ASP A 211 10.35 24.83 20.87
N PHE A 212 9.12 25.24 20.56
CA PHE A 212 8.85 26.11 19.42
C PHE A 212 9.55 27.48 19.55
N GLU A 213 9.74 28.01 20.77
CA GLU A 213 10.48 29.26 20.99
C GLU A 213 11.96 29.09 20.63
N VAL A 214 12.54 27.95 21.02
CA VAL A 214 13.91 27.58 20.71
C VAL A 214 14.11 27.40 19.21
N LEU A 215 13.17 26.74 18.52
CA LEU A 215 13.25 26.56 17.07
C LEU A 215 13.20 27.91 16.33
N ASN A 216 12.23 28.76 16.67
CA ASN A 216 12.12 30.09 16.07
C ASN A 216 13.39 30.93 16.32
N TRP A 217 13.89 30.94 17.55
CA TRP A 217 15.15 31.61 17.88
C TRP A 217 16.34 31.05 17.08
N SER A 218 16.42 29.73 16.94
CA SER A 218 17.50 29.07 16.20
C SER A 218 17.48 29.43 14.72
N VAL A 219 16.29 29.46 14.11
CA VAL A 219 16.11 29.90 12.71
C VAL A 219 16.54 31.35 12.55
N GLU A 220 16.05 32.26 13.41
CA GLU A 220 16.35 33.69 13.33
C GLU A 220 17.85 34.00 13.44
N ASN A 221 18.58 33.26 14.29
CA ASN A 221 19.97 33.58 14.63
C ASN A 221 20.99 32.75 13.83
N TYR A 222 20.65 31.52 13.44
CA TYR A 222 21.63 30.56 12.92
C TYR A 222 21.32 30.01 11.53
N TRP A 223 20.10 30.13 10.99
CA TRP A 223 19.80 29.63 9.63
C TRP A 223 20.72 30.23 8.56
N ALA A 224 20.98 31.54 8.62
CA ALA A 224 21.82 32.22 7.65
C ALA A 224 23.30 31.75 7.64
N GLY A 225 23.75 31.07 8.71
CA GLY A 225 25.09 30.49 8.82
C GLY A 225 25.18 29.02 8.40
N SER A 226 24.05 28.37 8.17
CA SER A 226 23.99 26.97 7.72
C SER A 226 24.24 26.85 6.22
N ASN A 227 24.51 25.63 5.76
CA ASN A 227 24.70 25.33 4.35
C ASN A 227 23.38 25.43 3.58
N GLN A 228 23.17 26.55 2.89
CA GLN A 228 21.95 26.82 2.12
C GLN A 228 21.88 26.09 0.77
N ASP A 229 22.99 25.49 0.32
CA ASP A 229 22.99 24.65 -0.88
C ASP A 229 22.46 23.24 -0.56
N LEU A 230 22.39 22.87 0.72
CA LEU A 230 21.87 21.59 1.17
C LEU A 230 20.34 21.61 1.12
N ARG A 231 19.76 20.62 0.45
CA ARG A 231 18.31 20.48 0.30
C ARG A 231 17.74 19.48 1.32
N SER A 232 18.37 19.39 2.47
CA SER A 232 17.93 18.55 3.58
C SER A 232 18.08 19.30 4.89
N VAL A 233 17.12 19.09 5.79
CA VAL A 233 17.14 19.60 7.16
C VAL A 233 17.17 18.41 8.13
N PHE A 234 17.78 18.58 9.31
CA PHE A 234 18.07 17.46 10.21
C PHE A 234 17.24 17.54 11.47
N SER A 235 16.34 16.56 11.66
CA SER A 235 15.71 16.32 12.96
C SER A 235 16.57 15.33 13.74
N LEU A 236 16.98 15.65 14.96
CA LEU A 236 17.84 14.81 15.78
C LEU A 236 17.04 14.10 16.89
N GLY A 237 17.65 13.09 17.52
CA GLY A 237 17.29 12.67 18.88
C GLY A 237 15.91 12.05 19.17
N ALA A 238 14.95 12.04 18.25
CA ALA A 238 13.65 11.42 18.45
C ALA A 238 13.63 9.97 17.93
N ASP A 239 13.52 8.97 18.82
CA ASP A 239 13.51 7.54 18.46
C ASP A 239 12.12 7.10 17.96
N SER A 240 11.05 7.70 18.49
CA SER A 240 9.67 7.41 18.09
C SER A 240 8.68 8.34 18.79
N TYR A 241 7.37 8.05 18.68
CA TYR A 241 6.33 8.61 19.55
C TYR A 241 6.53 8.36 21.05
N LEU A 242 7.37 7.38 21.42
CA LEU A 242 7.47 6.87 22.78
C LEU A 242 8.65 7.47 23.56
N ASP A 243 9.72 7.86 22.86
CA ASP A 243 10.87 8.51 23.48
C ASP A 243 11.53 9.52 22.51
N ILE A 244 11.41 10.80 22.86
CA ILE A 244 11.98 11.92 22.10
C ILE A 244 13.39 12.33 22.60
N ARG A 245 13.91 11.66 23.64
CA ARG A 245 15.18 12.00 24.33
C ARG A 245 16.31 11.03 24.02
N ALA A 246 16.20 10.32 22.90
CA ALA A 246 17.19 9.35 22.44
C ALA A 246 18.29 10.01 21.60
N PHE A 247 19.11 10.86 22.23
CA PHE A 247 20.20 11.59 21.56
C PHE A 247 21.33 10.71 20.99
N ASN A 248 21.27 9.41 21.21
CA ASN A 248 22.24 8.44 20.70
C ASN A 248 21.81 7.80 19.37
N GLU A 249 20.85 8.36 18.63
CA GLU A 249 20.43 7.91 17.29
C GLU A 249 20.41 9.08 16.27
N GLY A 250 20.42 8.77 14.97
CA GLY A 250 20.17 9.74 13.90
C GLY A 250 21.41 10.48 13.33
N PRO A 251 21.18 11.48 12.47
CA PRO A 251 22.17 12.00 11.51
C PRO A 251 23.12 13.08 12.08
N ILE A 252 23.38 13.08 13.39
CA ILE A 252 24.12 14.15 14.10
C ILE A 252 25.48 14.43 13.46
N ASP A 253 26.27 13.38 13.20
CA ASP A 253 27.62 13.51 12.67
C ASP A 253 27.61 14.11 11.26
N TYR A 254 26.60 13.79 10.44
CA TYR A 254 26.46 14.29 9.08
C TYR A 254 25.89 15.70 9.01
N ALA A 255 24.93 16.05 9.87
CA ALA A 255 24.47 17.42 10.05
C ALA A 255 25.66 18.35 10.37
N VAL A 256 26.53 17.91 11.30
CA VAL A 256 27.76 18.63 11.61
C VAL A 256 28.74 18.58 10.44
N ALA A 257 29.00 17.44 9.81
CA ALA A 257 30.00 17.35 8.74
C ALA A 257 29.65 18.25 7.54
N THR A 258 28.36 18.44 7.24
CA THR A 258 27.86 19.24 6.11
C THR A 258 27.54 20.70 6.45
N ASN A 259 27.69 21.09 7.72
CA ASN A 259 27.22 22.39 8.23
C ASN A 259 25.72 22.61 8.00
N GLY A 260 24.95 21.54 8.14
CA GLY A 260 23.49 21.53 8.04
C GLY A 260 22.81 22.25 9.20
N PHE A 261 21.55 22.63 8.99
CA PHE A 261 20.69 23.10 10.07
C PHE A 261 20.02 21.92 10.74
N ALA A 262 20.29 21.74 12.02
CA ALA A 262 19.69 20.74 12.87
C ALA A 262 18.72 21.36 13.88
N PHE A 263 17.65 20.65 14.19
CA PHE A 263 16.61 21.06 15.11
C PHE A 263 15.97 19.83 15.73
N ASP A 264 15.29 20.02 16.86
CA ASP A 264 14.38 19.04 17.43
C ASP A 264 13.11 19.78 17.83
N ILE A 265 11.95 19.16 17.60
CA ILE A 265 10.64 19.70 18.00
C ILE A 265 9.66 18.54 18.21
N ASN A 266 8.78 18.68 19.19
CA ASN A 266 7.72 17.72 19.47
C ASN A 266 6.37 18.31 19.02
N MET A 267 5.71 17.70 18.02
CA MET A 267 4.52 18.32 17.43
C MET A 267 3.27 18.10 18.31
N VAL A 268 3.05 19.01 19.26
CA VAL A 268 2.01 18.94 20.29
C VAL A 268 0.90 19.96 20.10
N ASP A 269 1.16 21.07 19.40
CA ASP A 269 0.15 22.05 19.05
C ASP A 269 0.46 22.90 17.80
N ALA A 270 -0.36 23.94 17.57
CA ALA A 270 -0.30 24.77 16.39
C ALA A 270 0.89 25.77 16.38
N ASP A 271 1.47 26.06 17.54
CA ASP A 271 2.68 26.89 17.62
C ASP A 271 3.90 26.07 17.13
N ASP A 272 3.92 24.76 17.39
CA ASP A 272 4.92 23.82 16.84
C ASP A 272 4.77 23.69 15.31
N ASP A 273 3.53 23.53 14.84
CA ASP A 273 3.20 23.51 13.40
C ASP A 273 3.74 24.77 12.71
N ALA A 274 3.53 25.93 13.32
CA ALA A 274 3.99 27.20 12.78
C ALA A 274 5.52 27.32 12.78
N ALA A 275 6.20 26.84 13.84
CA ALA A 275 7.66 26.88 13.93
C ALA A 275 8.33 25.95 12.92
N LEU A 276 7.83 24.72 12.75
CA LEU A 276 8.33 23.77 11.75
C LEU A 276 8.16 24.35 10.33
N MET A 277 6.97 24.86 10.01
CA MET A 277 6.75 25.47 8.69
C MET A 277 7.58 26.74 8.50
N GLY A 278 7.79 27.54 9.55
CA GLY A 278 8.68 28.71 9.51
C GLY A 278 10.14 28.36 9.19
N LEU A 279 10.63 27.20 9.64
CA LEU A 279 11.91 26.65 9.21
C LEU A 279 11.85 26.21 7.74
N LEU A 280 10.88 25.37 7.38
CA LEU A 280 10.76 24.76 6.05
C LEU A 280 10.55 25.80 4.93
N ASP A 281 9.90 26.92 5.20
CA ASP A 281 9.72 28.04 4.26
C ASP A 281 11.05 28.66 3.77
N ASN A 282 12.17 28.34 4.41
CA ASN A 282 13.51 28.73 3.95
C ASN A 282 14.07 27.81 2.87
N TYR A 283 13.44 26.67 2.62
CA TYR A 283 13.84 25.67 1.64
C TYR A 283 12.91 25.67 0.42
N VAL A 284 13.30 24.94 -0.62
CA VAL A 284 12.51 24.81 -1.86
C VAL A 284 11.51 23.67 -1.69
N ASP A 285 10.22 24.01 -1.68
CA ASP A 285 9.12 23.06 -1.67
C ASP A 285 9.18 22.14 -2.90
N GLY A 286 9.06 20.83 -2.68
CA GLY A 286 9.22 19.80 -3.71
C GLY A 286 10.65 19.33 -3.93
N GLU A 287 11.65 19.93 -3.29
CA GLU A 287 13.06 19.56 -3.48
C GLU A 287 13.78 19.26 -2.16
N THR A 288 13.05 19.18 -1.04
CA THR A 288 13.62 19.16 0.32
C THR A 288 13.13 17.98 1.15
N ALA A 289 14.06 17.29 1.80
CA ALA A 289 13.78 16.19 2.74
C ALA A 289 14.13 16.56 4.19
N ILE A 290 13.36 16.03 5.14
CA ILE A 290 13.70 16.07 6.56
C ILE A 290 14.38 14.74 6.90
N LEU A 291 15.70 14.73 7.16
CA LEU A 291 16.41 13.53 7.59
C LEU A 291 16.35 13.41 9.11
N GLY A 292 15.80 12.30 9.61
CA GLY A 292 15.56 12.09 11.05
C GLY A 292 14.11 11.68 11.31
N TRP A 293 13.60 11.95 12.50
CA TRP A 293 12.19 11.71 12.85
C TRP A 293 11.59 12.94 13.51
N ILE A 294 10.31 13.22 13.21
CA ILE A 294 9.55 14.27 13.91
C ILE A 294 8.35 13.59 14.61
N PRO A 295 8.27 13.61 15.95
CA PRO A 295 7.13 13.07 16.69
C PRO A 295 5.83 13.76 16.27
N THR A 296 4.75 13.00 16.11
CA THR A 296 3.45 13.52 15.66
C THR A 296 2.40 13.41 16.75
N HIS A 297 1.37 14.26 16.64
CA HIS A 297 0.17 14.25 17.48
C HIS A 297 -0.51 12.87 17.57
N PRO A 298 -0.64 12.25 18.76
CA PRO A 298 -1.56 11.15 18.96
C PRO A 298 -3.01 11.69 19.00
N GLY A 299 -3.65 11.85 17.82
CA GLY A 299 -5.09 12.11 17.73
C GLY A 299 -5.58 13.07 16.64
N GLY A 300 -4.70 13.63 15.80
CA GLY A 300 -5.10 14.42 14.63
C GLY A 300 -5.38 13.52 13.42
N THR A 301 -6.42 13.80 12.64
CA THR A 301 -6.80 13.00 11.47
C THR A 301 -5.73 13.06 10.38
N GLY A 302 -4.95 11.99 10.23
CA GLY A 302 -3.90 11.78 9.22
C GLY A 302 -3.26 10.40 9.44
N PHE A 303 -2.57 9.85 8.43
CA PHE A 303 -1.75 8.64 8.64
C PHE A 303 -0.65 8.99 9.66
N GLY A 304 -0.54 8.20 10.72
CA GLY A 304 0.09 8.64 11.98
C GLY A 304 1.57 9.01 11.90
N GLU A 305 2.30 8.57 10.87
CA GLU A 305 3.77 8.51 10.80
C GLU A 305 4.49 9.86 10.59
N THR A 306 3.82 10.90 10.08
CA THR A 306 4.42 12.25 9.98
C THR A 306 3.54 13.36 10.53
N PRO A 307 4.12 14.54 10.85
CA PRO A 307 3.34 15.68 11.34
C PRO A 307 2.22 16.07 10.38
N ALA A 308 1.00 16.20 10.89
CA ALA A 308 -0.18 16.54 10.09
C ALA A 308 -0.03 17.89 9.36
N VAL A 309 0.81 18.81 9.83
CA VAL A 309 1.10 20.07 9.15
C VAL A 309 1.79 19.87 7.79
N LEU A 310 2.44 18.73 7.57
CA LEU A 310 3.05 18.41 6.28
C LEU A 310 2.00 17.96 5.24
N ASP A 311 0.79 17.58 5.65
CA ASP A 311 -0.30 17.25 4.72
C ASP A 311 -0.58 18.45 3.79
N GLY A 312 -0.60 18.20 2.48
CA GLY A 312 -0.82 19.26 1.49
C GLY A 312 0.46 19.95 0.99
N THR A 313 1.63 19.62 1.54
CA THR A 313 2.94 20.12 1.08
C THR A 313 3.71 19.07 0.27
N SER A 314 4.90 19.36 -0.27
CA SER A 314 5.80 18.30 -0.78
C SER A 314 6.93 17.92 0.19
N TYR A 315 6.98 18.52 1.38
CA TYR A 315 7.93 18.09 2.40
C TYR A 315 7.59 16.69 2.89
N TYR A 316 8.64 15.91 3.12
CA TYR A 316 8.56 14.53 3.57
C TYR A 316 9.71 14.23 4.54
N VAL A 317 9.49 13.23 5.39
CA VAL A 317 10.50 12.71 6.31
C VAL A 317 11.22 11.55 5.63
N LEU A 318 12.50 11.40 5.94
CA LEU A 318 13.29 10.21 5.67
C LEU A 318 13.79 9.73 7.03
N GLY A 319 13.21 8.64 7.54
CA GLY A 319 13.47 8.13 8.89
C GLY A 319 14.94 7.80 9.14
N GLY A 320 15.68 8.69 9.81
CA GLY A 320 17.14 8.56 10.00
C GLY A 320 17.59 7.63 11.12
N ASN A 321 16.65 7.08 11.89
CA ASN A 321 16.90 6.35 13.13
C ASN A 321 17.61 5.02 12.87
N GLY A 322 18.29 4.47 13.87
CA GLY A 322 19.02 3.20 13.80
C GLY A 322 20.23 3.13 12.86
N LEU A 323 20.45 4.11 11.97
CA LEU A 323 21.65 4.25 11.13
C LEU A 323 22.70 5.14 11.82
N SER A 324 23.96 4.71 11.84
CA SER A 324 25.11 5.45 12.38
C SER A 324 26.09 5.82 11.26
N ASP A 325 27.04 6.72 11.56
CA ASP A 325 28.20 7.01 10.70
C ASP A 325 27.84 7.58 9.31
N PHE A 326 26.76 8.36 9.22
CA PHE A 326 26.29 8.99 7.97
C PHE A 326 27.42 9.77 7.25
N SER A 327 28.29 10.48 7.99
CA SER A 327 29.41 11.23 7.39
C SER A 327 30.54 10.36 6.83
N VAL A 328 30.57 9.07 7.16
CA VAL A 328 31.46 8.10 6.54
C VAL A 328 30.82 7.57 5.26
N TYR A 329 29.59 7.07 5.34
CA TYR A 329 28.88 6.52 4.18
C TYR A 329 28.65 7.58 3.10
N GLY A 330 28.17 8.77 3.47
CA GLY A 330 27.96 9.91 2.57
C GLY A 330 29.25 10.55 2.03
N SER A 331 30.42 10.00 2.35
CA SER A 331 31.69 10.43 1.75
C SER A 331 32.02 9.72 0.43
N PHE A 332 31.36 8.59 0.13
CA PHE A 332 31.58 7.83 -1.09
C PHE A 332 30.85 8.45 -2.30
N PRO A 333 31.33 8.22 -3.53
CA PRO A 333 30.62 8.59 -4.75
C PRO A 333 29.19 8.03 -4.76
N ASP A 334 28.29 8.67 -5.49
CA ASP A 334 26.95 8.13 -5.70
C ASP A 334 27.01 6.73 -6.34
N SER A 335 26.00 5.91 -6.07
CA SER A 335 25.91 4.57 -6.65
C SER A 335 25.88 4.64 -8.18
N ASP A 336 26.53 3.66 -8.80
CA ASP A 336 26.52 3.43 -10.25
C ASP A 336 26.12 1.99 -10.59
N ILE A 337 25.43 1.32 -9.66
CA ILE A 337 24.97 -0.06 -9.81
C ILE A 337 23.64 -0.07 -10.56
N ASP A 338 23.58 -0.90 -11.59
CA ASP A 338 22.36 -1.22 -12.32
C ASP A 338 21.77 -2.51 -11.74
N LEU A 339 20.46 -2.50 -11.52
CA LEU A 339 19.71 -3.68 -11.12
C LEU A 339 19.42 -4.54 -12.35
N PRO A 340 19.11 -5.84 -12.16
CA PRO A 340 18.71 -6.70 -13.27
C PRO A 340 17.47 -6.17 -13.99
N ASP A 341 17.47 -6.21 -15.32
CA ASP A 341 16.30 -5.87 -16.14
C ASP A 341 15.09 -6.76 -15.75
N PRO A 342 13.88 -6.18 -15.62
CA PRO A 342 12.67 -6.95 -15.33
C PRO A 342 12.36 -7.98 -16.42
N VAL A 343 11.87 -9.15 -16.01
CA VAL A 343 11.52 -10.27 -16.89
C VAL A 343 10.01 -10.52 -16.85
N ALA A 344 9.33 -10.23 -17.97
CA ALA A 344 7.93 -10.57 -18.13
C ALA A 344 7.72 -12.07 -18.40
N ASP A 345 6.75 -12.67 -17.70
CA ASP A 345 6.33 -14.05 -17.92
C ASP A 345 5.12 -14.15 -18.88
N THR A 346 4.98 -15.30 -19.54
CA THR A 346 3.79 -15.59 -20.33
C THR A 346 2.61 -15.95 -19.43
N VAL A 347 1.56 -15.13 -19.47
CA VAL A 347 0.37 -15.29 -18.61
C VAL A 347 -0.60 -16.35 -19.13
N GLY A 348 -0.85 -17.38 -18.32
CA GLY A 348 -1.89 -18.39 -18.52
C GLY A 348 -3.14 -18.13 -17.68
N ALA A 349 -4.30 -18.63 -18.12
CA ALA A 349 -5.60 -18.37 -17.49
C ALA A 349 -5.75 -18.90 -16.04
N ASN A 350 -4.91 -19.84 -15.62
CA ASN A 350 -4.91 -20.40 -14.26
C ASN A 350 -3.76 -19.89 -13.39
N ASP A 351 -2.94 -18.99 -13.92
CA ASP A 351 -1.77 -18.49 -13.20
C ASP A 351 -2.20 -17.56 -12.07
N VAL A 352 -1.46 -17.61 -10.97
CA VAL A 352 -1.61 -16.71 -9.82
C VAL A 352 -0.21 -16.21 -9.52
N TYR A 353 0.07 -14.99 -9.95
CA TYR A 353 1.33 -14.31 -9.64
C TYR A 353 1.23 -13.76 -8.22
N VAL A 354 2.18 -14.16 -7.38
CA VAL A 354 2.29 -13.77 -5.98
C VAL A 354 3.65 -13.10 -5.79
N GLY A 355 3.65 -11.79 -5.57
CA GLY A 355 4.81 -11.06 -5.11
C GLY A 355 4.78 -10.97 -3.60
N LEU A 356 5.83 -11.44 -2.94
CA LEU A 356 5.99 -11.31 -1.49
C LEU A 356 6.85 -10.07 -1.22
N MET A 357 6.39 -9.17 -0.36
CA MET A 357 7.10 -7.92 -0.11
C MET A 357 7.24 -7.54 1.35
N LEU A 358 8.36 -6.90 1.69
CA LEU A 358 8.60 -6.28 2.99
C LEU A 358 8.47 -4.76 2.87
N THR A 359 7.75 -4.17 3.83
CA THR A 359 7.45 -2.73 3.89
C THR A 359 8.50 -1.96 4.71
N ASP A 360 8.28 -0.65 4.89
CA ASP A 360 9.01 0.25 5.81
C ASP A 360 10.49 0.52 5.44
N GLY A 361 10.89 0.26 4.20
CA GLY A 361 12.24 0.56 3.72
C GLY A 361 12.62 2.05 3.64
N ASP A 362 11.65 2.95 3.82
CA ASP A 362 11.86 4.38 4.01
C ASP A 362 12.40 4.73 5.40
N ALA A 363 12.13 3.89 6.41
CA ALA A 363 12.76 3.99 7.72
C ALA A 363 14.14 3.31 7.72
N LEU A 364 15.20 4.08 7.91
CA LEU A 364 16.57 3.57 7.70
C LEU A 364 17.02 2.53 8.73
N HIS A 365 16.40 2.42 9.91
CA HIS A 365 16.66 1.31 10.84
C HIS A 365 16.18 -0.03 10.27
N CYS A 366 15.06 -0.03 9.53
CA CYS A 366 14.53 -1.19 8.83
C CYS A 366 15.53 -1.72 7.81
N VAL A 367 16.23 -0.82 7.12
CA VAL A 367 17.25 -1.18 6.13
C VAL A 367 18.58 -1.54 6.80
N TYR A 368 19.12 -0.63 7.61
CA TYR A 368 20.45 -0.71 8.20
C TYR A 368 20.61 -1.87 9.21
N ARG A 369 19.51 -2.26 9.87
CA ARG A 369 19.50 -3.37 10.84
C ARG A 369 18.60 -4.51 10.37
N GLY A 370 17.34 -4.22 10.05
CA GLY A 370 16.31 -5.24 9.77
C GLY A 370 16.64 -6.10 8.55
N MET A 371 16.58 -5.49 7.37
CA MET A 371 16.95 -6.12 6.10
C MET A 371 18.38 -6.68 6.17
N PHE A 372 19.33 -5.91 6.72
CA PHE A 372 20.70 -6.39 6.86
C PHE A 372 20.82 -7.68 7.70
N SER A 373 20.01 -7.83 8.74
CA SER A 373 20.00 -9.06 9.56
C SER A 373 19.57 -10.30 8.76
N GLU A 374 18.61 -10.18 7.84
CA GLU A 374 18.17 -11.28 6.97
C GLU A 374 19.28 -11.72 5.99
N PHE A 375 20.10 -10.77 5.52
CA PHE A 375 21.21 -11.03 4.61
C PHE A 375 22.46 -11.57 5.32
N THR A 376 22.52 -11.47 6.65
CA THR A 376 23.69 -11.82 7.46
C THR A 376 23.38 -12.82 8.58
N GLN A 377 22.81 -12.35 9.69
CA GLN A 377 22.60 -13.12 10.93
C GLN A 377 21.51 -14.19 10.80
N GLU A 378 20.36 -13.84 10.22
CA GLU A 378 19.18 -14.69 10.07
C GLU A 378 19.20 -15.47 8.75
N ARG A 379 20.26 -15.35 7.96
CA ARG A 379 20.38 -15.99 6.65
C ARG A 379 20.37 -17.52 6.78
N THR A 380 19.29 -18.15 6.32
CA THR A 380 19.12 -19.61 6.31
C THR A 380 19.43 -20.21 4.94
N SER A 381 19.21 -21.53 4.79
CA SER A 381 19.28 -22.19 3.48
C SER A 381 18.16 -21.79 2.52
N SER A 382 17.05 -21.24 3.03
CA SER A 382 15.90 -20.83 2.22
C SER A 382 16.12 -19.47 1.55
N PHE A 383 17.16 -18.74 1.93
CA PHE A 383 17.49 -17.41 1.41
C PHE A 383 17.60 -17.43 -0.13
N GLY A 384 16.66 -16.75 -0.79
CA GLY A 384 16.59 -16.69 -2.25
C GLY A 384 15.91 -17.89 -2.94
N GLU A 385 15.36 -18.87 -2.22
CA GLU A 385 14.60 -19.97 -2.84
C GLU A 385 13.24 -19.49 -3.38
N VAL A 386 12.65 -18.48 -2.74
CA VAL A 386 11.44 -17.78 -3.17
C VAL A 386 11.77 -16.28 -3.25
N PRO A 387 11.44 -15.59 -4.34
CA PRO A 387 11.75 -14.18 -4.48
C PRO A 387 10.97 -13.33 -3.48
N ILE A 388 11.63 -12.30 -2.95
CA ILE A 388 11.05 -11.29 -2.07
C ILE A 388 11.42 -9.91 -2.61
N THR A 389 10.43 -9.02 -2.67
CA THR A 389 10.62 -7.59 -2.92
C THR A 389 10.90 -6.86 -1.63
N TRP A 390 12.01 -6.14 -1.54
CA TRP A 390 12.37 -5.34 -0.38
C TRP A 390 12.14 -3.86 -0.68
N SER A 391 11.34 -3.17 0.14
CA SER A 391 11.28 -1.72 0.05
C SER A 391 12.57 -1.09 0.57
N ILE A 392 12.98 0.03 -0.02
CA ILE A 392 14.18 0.78 0.36
C ILE A 392 14.05 2.28 -0.02
N ALA A 393 14.64 3.18 0.78
CA ALA A 393 14.79 4.57 0.41
C ALA A 393 15.84 4.74 -0.71
N PRO A 394 15.47 5.20 -1.92
CA PRO A 394 16.43 5.36 -3.03
C PRO A 394 17.46 6.45 -2.74
N GLN A 395 17.17 7.35 -1.79
CA GLN A 395 18.10 8.37 -1.31
C GLN A 395 19.40 7.77 -0.78
N LEU A 396 19.41 6.51 -0.32
CA LEU A 396 20.63 5.83 0.12
C LEU A 396 21.69 5.75 -0.99
N ALA A 397 21.31 5.69 -2.27
CA ALA A 397 22.24 5.70 -3.40
C ALA A 397 23.09 7.00 -3.49
N ASN A 398 22.68 8.06 -2.78
CA ASN A 398 23.42 9.32 -2.63
C ASN A 398 23.85 9.57 -1.17
N LEU A 399 22.99 9.32 -0.18
CA LEU A 399 23.23 9.58 1.24
C LEU A 399 24.21 8.58 1.88
N ALA A 400 24.04 7.29 1.57
CA ALA A 400 24.88 6.23 2.10
C ALA A 400 25.14 5.15 1.02
N PRO A 401 25.84 5.48 -0.08
CA PRO A 401 25.99 4.58 -1.22
C PRO A 401 26.50 3.17 -0.87
N PRO A 402 27.48 2.99 0.05
CA PRO A 402 27.92 1.64 0.42
C PRO A 402 26.82 0.77 1.05
N VAL A 403 25.86 1.37 1.78
CA VAL A 403 24.70 0.65 2.34
C VAL A 403 23.75 0.22 1.21
N TYR A 404 23.47 1.12 0.27
CA TYR A 404 22.65 0.81 -0.91
C TYR A 404 23.28 -0.28 -1.76
N ASN A 405 24.57 -0.10 -2.09
CA ASN A 405 25.34 -0.99 -2.96
C ASN A 405 25.38 -2.42 -2.43
N TYR A 406 25.58 -2.58 -1.11
CA TYR A 406 25.53 -3.90 -0.48
C TYR A 406 24.26 -4.66 -0.86
N PHE A 407 23.09 -4.04 -0.74
CA PHE A 407 21.83 -4.73 -1.08
C PHE A 407 21.71 -4.95 -2.58
N ALA A 408 21.95 -3.92 -3.40
CA ALA A 408 21.87 -4.02 -4.86
C ALA A 408 22.74 -5.16 -5.43
N GLU A 409 23.92 -5.42 -4.85
CA GLU A 409 24.83 -6.48 -5.29
C GLU A 409 24.50 -7.87 -4.72
N ASN A 410 23.80 -7.93 -3.58
CA ASN A 410 23.56 -9.18 -2.85
C ASN A 410 22.12 -9.70 -2.93
N LEU A 411 21.25 -9.07 -3.73
CA LEU A 411 19.89 -9.56 -3.99
C LEU A 411 19.93 -10.98 -4.58
N PRO A 412 19.13 -11.91 -4.06
CA PRO A 412 18.93 -13.20 -4.71
C PRO A 412 18.29 -13.07 -6.09
N GLU A 413 18.55 -14.04 -6.97
CA GLU A 413 17.91 -14.11 -8.28
C GLU A 413 16.38 -14.07 -8.15
N GLY A 414 15.73 -13.20 -8.92
CA GLY A 414 14.28 -12.97 -8.91
C GLY A 414 13.75 -12.11 -7.75
N SER A 415 14.56 -11.86 -6.70
CA SER A 415 14.26 -10.84 -5.68
C SER A 415 14.64 -9.46 -6.22
N ASP A 416 13.97 -8.42 -5.76
CA ASP A 416 14.19 -7.06 -6.23
C ASP A 416 14.00 -6.01 -5.12
N LEU A 417 14.30 -4.76 -5.46
CA LEU A 417 14.06 -3.60 -4.62
C LEU A 417 12.87 -2.82 -5.18
N THR A 418 12.10 -2.21 -4.28
CA THR A 418 11.09 -1.21 -4.62
C THR A 418 11.35 0.03 -3.79
N ILE A 419 11.01 1.21 -4.33
CA ILE A 419 11.07 2.42 -3.53
C ILE A 419 10.02 2.34 -2.42
N GLY A 420 10.43 2.56 -1.17
CA GLY A 420 9.52 2.83 -0.06
C GLY A 420 9.19 4.32 0.00
N TRP A 421 7.90 4.67 -0.07
CA TRP A 421 7.43 6.03 0.17
C TRP A 421 6.18 5.99 1.06
N ALA A 422 6.40 5.72 2.35
CA ALA A 422 5.36 5.44 3.34
C ALA A 422 5.20 6.52 4.41
N ASP A 423 6.26 7.30 4.68
CA ASP A 423 6.28 8.39 5.65
C ASP A 423 5.15 9.43 5.43
N LYS A 424 4.55 9.49 4.23
CA LYS A 424 3.43 10.40 3.96
C LYS A 424 2.47 9.87 2.89
N VAL A 425 1.17 10.12 3.11
CA VAL A 425 0.12 9.94 2.09
C VAL A 425 0.15 11.11 1.13
N ASN A 426 0.63 10.89 -0.09
CA ASN A 426 0.72 11.93 -1.12
C ASN A 426 -0.62 12.13 -1.83
N ARG A 427 -0.99 13.38 -2.07
CA ARG A 427 -2.21 13.78 -2.77
C ARG A 427 -1.86 14.53 -4.05
N SER A 428 -2.66 14.40 -5.10
CA SER A 428 -2.47 15.17 -6.33
C SER A 428 -2.63 16.70 -6.16
N THR A 429 -3.09 17.13 -4.99
CA THR A 429 -3.22 18.54 -4.59
C THR A 429 -2.04 19.09 -3.78
N ASP A 430 -1.05 18.27 -3.44
CA ASP A 430 0.10 18.71 -2.64
C ASP A 430 0.88 19.81 -3.38
N THR A 431 1.31 20.85 -2.64
CA THR A 431 2.18 21.90 -3.21
C THR A 431 3.52 21.29 -3.62
N GLY A 432 4.17 21.81 -4.65
CA GLY A 432 5.50 21.30 -5.07
C GLY A 432 5.52 19.93 -5.76
N LEU A 433 4.39 19.22 -5.89
CA LEU A 433 4.35 17.81 -6.31
C LEU A 433 5.05 17.51 -7.65
N THR A 434 5.04 18.47 -8.59
CA THR A 434 5.75 18.31 -9.87
C THR A 434 7.26 18.31 -9.68
N ALA A 435 7.79 19.23 -8.86
CA ALA A 435 9.23 19.26 -8.55
C ALA A 435 9.64 18.02 -7.75
N LEU A 436 8.77 17.58 -6.83
CA LEU A 436 8.97 16.34 -6.08
C LEU A 436 9.09 15.14 -7.04
N ALA A 437 8.13 14.97 -7.96
CA ALA A 437 8.19 13.90 -8.96
C ALA A 437 9.45 13.98 -9.84
N GLU A 438 9.89 15.17 -10.25
CA GLU A 438 11.13 15.34 -11.01
C GLU A 438 12.38 14.97 -10.18
N GLN A 439 12.38 15.24 -8.88
CA GLN A 439 13.44 14.80 -7.97
C GLN A 439 13.42 13.29 -7.76
N TRP A 440 12.26 12.68 -7.50
CA TRP A 440 12.11 11.23 -7.37
C TRP A 440 12.54 10.49 -8.62
N ARG A 441 12.31 11.05 -9.81
CA ARG A 441 12.87 10.51 -11.05
C ARG A 441 14.39 10.40 -11.03
N GLN A 442 15.09 11.44 -10.58
CA GLN A 442 16.55 11.41 -10.51
C GLN A 442 17.04 10.35 -9.50
N TYR A 443 16.31 10.17 -8.40
CA TYR A 443 16.63 9.13 -7.42
C TYR A 443 16.32 7.72 -7.93
N ALA A 444 15.20 7.53 -8.64
CA ALA A 444 14.87 6.28 -9.32
C ALA A 444 15.94 5.94 -10.38
N ASP A 445 16.33 6.91 -11.21
CA ASP A 445 17.38 6.77 -12.22
C ASP A 445 18.76 6.50 -11.57
N LEU A 446 19.03 7.07 -10.39
CA LEU A 446 20.30 6.86 -9.67
C LEU A 446 20.39 5.47 -9.04
N SER A 447 19.33 5.03 -8.38
CA SER A 447 19.26 3.69 -7.77
C SER A 447 18.96 2.60 -8.79
N ASP A 448 18.49 2.94 -9.98
CA ASP A 448 17.94 2.00 -10.97
C ASP A 448 16.72 1.23 -10.42
N ILE A 449 15.88 1.92 -9.63
CA ILE A 449 14.64 1.36 -9.07
C ILE A 449 13.46 2.14 -9.65
N HIS A 450 12.71 1.50 -10.55
CA HIS A 450 11.56 2.08 -11.24
C HIS A 450 10.20 1.52 -10.77
N THR A 451 10.19 0.88 -9.61
CA THR A 451 8.96 0.48 -8.90
C THR A 451 8.84 1.25 -7.59
N VAL A 452 7.61 1.55 -7.17
CA VAL A 452 7.33 2.25 -5.91
C VAL A 452 6.22 1.55 -5.15
N TRP A 453 6.40 1.44 -3.84
CA TRP A 453 5.35 1.11 -2.89
C TRP A 453 4.96 2.36 -2.11
N THR A 454 3.65 2.61 -2.02
CA THR A 454 3.12 3.78 -1.32
C THR A 454 1.95 3.44 -0.39
N VAL A 455 1.88 4.16 0.71
CA VAL A 455 0.87 3.99 1.75
C VAL A 455 -0.36 4.83 1.43
N HIS A 456 -1.43 4.16 1.00
CA HIS A 456 -2.76 4.77 0.82
C HIS A 456 -2.81 6.04 -0.07
N SER A 457 -1.74 6.34 -0.79
CA SER A 457 -1.70 7.42 -1.77
C SER A 457 -2.57 7.08 -2.97
N GLN A 458 -3.10 8.12 -3.62
CA GLN A 458 -3.77 7.96 -4.90
C GLN A 458 -2.72 7.67 -5.99
N GLU A 459 -3.05 6.86 -6.99
CA GLU A 459 -2.10 6.55 -8.08
C GLU A 459 -1.63 7.82 -8.84
N ASP A 460 -2.49 8.83 -8.94
CA ASP A 460 -2.20 10.08 -9.65
C ASP A 460 -1.19 10.96 -8.90
N SER A 461 -1.11 10.84 -7.57
CA SER A 461 -0.10 11.56 -6.78
C SER A 461 1.32 11.01 -7.00
N GLN A 462 1.44 9.78 -7.53
CA GLN A 462 2.74 9.19 -7.87
C GLN A 462 3.33 9.74 -9.16
N ARG A 463 2.56 10.50 -9.94
CA ARG A 463 3.02 11.19 -11.16
C ARG A 463 3.84 10.30 -12.10
N SER A 464 3.30 9.12 -12.41
CA SER A 464 3.93 8.16 -13.33
C SER A 464 4.23 8.74 -14.72
N ASP A 465 3.53 9.82 -15.11
CA ASP A 465 3.82 10.60 -16.32
C ASP A 465 5.16 11.34 -16.29
N LEU A 466 5.60 11.77 -15.09
CA LEU A 466 6.86 12.50 -14.91
C LEU A 466 8.00 11.57 -14.52
N VAL A 467 7.75 10.70 -13.51
CA VAL A 467 8.77 9.81 -12.97
C VAL A 467 9.07 8.69 -13.97
N GLY A 468 8.03 8.14 -14.58
CA GLY A 468 8.14 7.01 -15.49
C GLY A 468 8.25 5.66 -14.80
N TRP A 469 7.49 5.44 -13.73
CA TRP A 469 7.39 4.17 -13.03
C TRP A 469 7.03 3.01 -13.96
N ASP A 470 7.65 1.85 -13.73
CA ASP A 470 7.24 0.57 -14.32
C ASP A 470 6.07 -0.03 -13.53
N GLY A 471 6.09 0.10 -12.20
CA GLY A 471 5.08 -0.43 -11.29
C GLY A 471 4.82 0.44 -10.06
N VAL A 472 3.56 0.52 -9.64
CA VAL A 472 3.11 1.22 -8.43
C VAL A 472 2.32 0.23 -7.58
N ALA A 473 2.85 -0.16 -6.43
CA ALA A 473 2.15 -0.94 -5.41
C ALA A 473 1.47 -0.01 -4.38
N ILE A 474 0.15 -0.09 -4.24
CA ILE A 474 -0.62 0.82 -3.38
C ILE A 474 -1.23 0.07 -2.20
N GLY A 475 -0.96 0.56 -0.99
CA GLY A 475 -1.69 0.19 0.23
C GLY A 475 -0.79 -0.22 1.38
N TYR A 476 -1.15 0.24 2.59
CA TYR A 476 -0.54 -0.19 3.86
C TYR A 476 -1.39 -1.26 4.54
N THR A 477 -2.72 -1.04 4.65
CA THR A 477 -3.69 -2.07 5.10
C THR A 477 -4.51 -2.60 3.92
N ASN A 478 -4.18 -3.81 3.45
CA ASN A 478 -4.96 -4.68 2.55
C ASN A 478 -5.82 -3.96 1.48
N SER A 479 -5.19 -3.25 0.53
CA SER A 479 -5.94 -2.45 -0.45
C SER A 479 -6.71 -3.29 -1.46
N GLN A 480 -6.18 -4.46 -1.83
CA GLN A 480 -6.76 -5.41 -2.79
C GLN A 480 -7.19 -4.76 -4.13
N ILE A 481 -6.55 -3.65 -4.51
CA ILE A 481 -6.80 -2.98 -5.78
C ILE A 481 -6.44 -3.96 -6.91
N PRO A 482 -7.38 -4.28 -7.83
CA PRO A 482 -7.08 -5.14 -8.96
C PRO A 482 -5.98 -4.54 -9.84
N ALA A 483 -5.13 -5.40 -10.40
CA ALA A 483 -4.07 -4.95 -11.29
C ALA A 483 -4.64 -4.22 -12.53
N HIS A 484 -4.21 -2.98 -12.75
CA HIS A 484 -4.66 -2.14 -13.87
C HIS A 484 -3.53 -1.25 -14.40
N PRO A 485 -3.59 -0.79 -15.67
CA PRO A 485 -2.69 0.26 -16.15
C PRO A 485 -2.94 1.58 -15.42
N ALA A 486 -1.89 2.31 -15.06
CA ALA A 486 -2.03 3.58 -14.36
C ALA A 486 -2.76 4.64 -15.23
N THR A 487 -3.56 5.49 -14.58
CA THR A 487 -4.33 6.53 -15.28
C THR A 487 -3.44 7.53 -16.04
N LEU A 488 -2.31 7.94 -15.44
CA LEU A 488 -1.41 8.94 -16.03
C LEU A 488 -0.44 8.35 -17.06
N ARG A 489 -0.19 7.04 -17.02
CA ARG A 489 0.76 6.35 -17.88
C ARG A 489 0.38 4.87 -18.04
N SER A 490 -0.15 4.50 -19.21
CA SER A 490 -0.75 3.18 -19.45
C SER A 490 0.21 1.99 -19.54
N ASP A 491 1.51 2.22 -19.58
CA ASP A 491 2.54 1.17 -19.50
C ASP A 491 3.08 0.97 -18.07
N THR A 492 2.64 1.79 -17.11
CA THR A 492 2.86 1.57 -15.68
C THR A 492 1.79 0.63 -15.13
N ALA A 493 2.20 -0.44 -14.44
CA ALA A 493 1.29 -1.33 -13.73
C ALA A 493 0.92 -0.75 -12.36
N VAL A 494 -0.36 -0.77 -11.99
CA VAL A 494 -0.83 -0.45 -10.64
C VAL A 494 -1.33 -1.72 -9.99
N LEU A 495 -0.82 -2.03 -8.79
CA LEU A 495 -1.07 -3.26 -8.06
C LEU A 495 -1.51 -2.93 -6.63
N GLY A 496 -2.61 -3.52 -6.16
CA GLY A 496 -2.99 -3.44 -4.75
C GLY A 496 -2.18 -4.39 -3.87
N THR A 497 -1.84 -3.93 -2.67
CA THR A 497 -1.28 -4.80 -1.64
C THR A 497 -2.36 -5.65 -0.97
N TRP A 498 -1.98 -6.88 -0.63
CA TRP A 498 -2.73 -7.88 0.09
C TRP A 498 -2.10 -8.07 1.46
N ASN A 499 -2.90 -7.98 2.50
CA ASN A 499 -2.45 -8.16 3.88
C ASN A 499 -3.45 -9.06 4.61
N PHE A 500 -2.94 -10.10 5.26
CA PHE A 500 -3.76 -11.11 5.95
C PHE A 500 -3.65 -11.00 7.48
N GLY A 501 -3.26 -9.82 7.96
CA GLY A 501 -2.92 -9.53 9.35
C GLY A 501 -1.50 -8.97 9.47
N TYR A 502 -1.28 -8.17 10.51
CA TYR A 502 0.07 -7.79 10.93
C TYR A 502 0.80 -9.06 11.41
N ASP A 503 1.95 -9.36 10.82
CA ASP A 503 2.74 -10.56 11.08
C ASP A 503 1.96 -11.88 10.92
N ALA A 504 1.11 -11.95 9.90
CA ALA A 504 0.24 -13.10 9.67
C ALA A 504 1.06 -14.40 9.52
N PRO A 505 0.70 -15.48 10.25
CA PRO A 505 1.31 -16.79 10.05
C PRO A 505 1.22 -17.27 8.60
N ALA A 506 2.18 -18.08 8.15
CA ALA A 506 2.23 -18.58 6.77
C ALA A 506 0.93 -19.29 6.36
N GLU A 507 0.30 -20.05 7.28
CA GLU A 507 -0.98 -20.73 7.03
C GLU A 507 -2.13 -19.78 6.71
N ASP A 508 -2.19 -18.60 7.34
CA ASP A 508 -3.25 -17.61 7.13
C ASP A 508 -3.05 -16.91 5.78
N VAL A 509 -1.79 -16.63 5.42
CA VAL A 509 -1.42 -16.10 4.09
C VAL A 509 -1.81 -17.10 2.99
N VAL A 510 -1.46 -18.38 3.17
CA VAL A 510 -1.82 -19.45 2.21
C VAL A 510 -3.34 -19.56 2.05
N ALA A 511 -4.07 -19.59 3.17
CA ALA A 511 -5.53 -19.68 3.14
C ALA A 511 -6.16 -18.48 2.42
N GLY A 512 -5.67 -17.26 2.70
CA GLY A 512 -6.15 -16.04 2.05
C GLY A 512 -5.88 -16.00 0.54
N ILE A 513 -4.69 -16.44 0.11
CA ILE A 513 -4.35 -16.55 -1.32
C ILE A 513 -5.23 -17.60 -2.01
N GLN A 514 -5.42 -18.77 -1.41
CA GLN A 514 -6.27 -19.83 -1.97
C GLN A 514 -7.74 -19.42 -2.05
N ASP A 515 -8.26 -18.76 -1.02
CA ASP A 515 -9.64 -18.24 -1.00
C ASP A 515 -9.87 -17.25 -2.14
N TYR A 516 -8.98 -16.25 -2.29
CA TYR A 516 -9.06 -15.30 -3.39
C TYR A 516 -8.95 -15.98 -4.76
N ALA A 517 -8.02 -16.94 -4.89
CA ALA A 517 -7.87 -17.69 -6.13
C ALA A 517 -9.09 -18.56 -6.47
N GLY A 518 -9.74 -19.12 -5.44
CA GLY A 518 -10.98 -19.90 -5.56
C GLY A 518 -12.19 -19.05 -5.94
N GLN A 519 -12.25 -17.81 -5.47
CA GLN A 519 -13.28 -16.83 -5.85
C GLN A 519 -13.14 -16.35 -7.30
N ASN A 520 -11.94 -16.48 -7.90
CA ASN A 520 -11.62 -16.01 -9.25
C ASN A 520 -11.16 -17.13 -10.19
N PRO A 521 -11.99 -18.16 -10.46
CA PRO A 521 -11.61 -19.29 -11.30
C PRO A 521 -11.47 -18.86 -12.78
N GLY A 522 -10.41 -19.32 -13.44
CA GLY A 522 -10.24 -19.16 -14.90
C GLY A 522 -9.77 -17.77 -15.36
N ALA A 523 -9.34 -16.91 -14.43
CA ALA A 523 -8.65 -15.65 -14.73
C ALA A 523 -7.26 -15.61 -14.08
N PRO A 524 -6.22 -15.05 -14.74
CA PRO A 524 -4.92 -14.86 -14.12
C PRO A 524 -5.00 -13.81 -13.01
N LEU A 525 -4.30 -14.04 -11.89
CA LEU A 525 -4.30 -13.14 -10.73
C LEU A 525 -2.92 -12.55 -10.50
N PHE A 526 -2.88 -11.33 -9.99
CA PHE A 526 -1.65 -10.58 -9.69
C PHE A 526 -1.80 -9.99 -8.29
N MET A 527 -0.98 -10.44 -7.35
CA MET A 527 -1.12 -10.09 -5.93
C MET A 527 0.25 -9.68 -5.38
N MET A 528 0.32 -8.50 -4.75
CA MET A 528 1.46 -8.11 -3.92
C MET A 528 1.10 -8.34 -2.46
N VAL A 529 1.64 -9.37 -1.83
CA VAL A 529 1.36 -9.76 -0.45
C VAL A 529 2.41 -9.17 0.47
N THR A 530 1.99 -8.29 1.40
CA THR A 530 2.88 -7.72 2.42
C THR A 530 3.12 -8.76 3.51
N MET A 531 4.39 -9.06 3.79
CA MET A 531 4.78 -10.04 4.81
C MET A 531 5.01 -9.45 6.20
N GLY A 532 5.10 -8.11 6.30
CA GLY A 532 5.44 -7.37 7.50
C GLY A 532 6.51 -6.30 7.21
N ALA A 533 7.04 -5.71 8.27
CA ALA A 533 8.17 -4.80 8.24
C ALA A 533 9.38 -5.50 8.86
N PRO A 534 10.63 -5.26 8.43
CA PRO A 534 11.80 -6.04 8.85
C PRO A 534 12.28 -5.83 10.30
N PHE A 535 11.38 -5.36 11.17
CA PHE A 535 11.51 -5.27 12.63
C PHE A 535 10.37 -5.98 13.38
N SER A 536 9.34 -6.47 12.69
CA SER A 536 8.09 -6.91 13.29
C SER A 536 8.15 -8.35 13.83
N GLU A 537 8.92 -9.22 13.18
CA GLU A 537 9.05 -10.63 13.56
C GLU A 537 10.49 -11.05 13.90
N THR A 538 10.62 -12.03 14.80
CA THR A 538 11.87 -12.77 15.01
C THR A 538 11.95 -13.96 14.07
N GLY A 539 13.02 -14.10 13.29
CA GLY A 539 13.27 -15.23 12.40
C GLY A 539 13.37 -14.83 10.93
N SER A 540 13.54 -15.82 10.04
CA SER A 540 13.80 -15.57 8.62
C SER A 540 12.52 -15.36 7.81
N TYR A 541 12.43 -14.23 7.11
CA TYR A 541 11.35 -13.98 6.14
C TYR A 541 11.43 -14.93 4.93
N TYR A 542 12.62 -15.35 4.52
CA TYR A 542 12.77 -16.34 3.45
C TYR A 542 12.29 -17.74 3.86
N ASP A 543 12.41 -18.12 5.14
CA ASP A 543 11.79 -19.36 5.63
C ASP A 543 10.25 -19.27 5.54
N LYS A 544 9.65 -18.15 5.96
CA LYS A 544 8.21 -17.91 5.85
C LYS A 544 7.72 -17.91 4.39
N ALA A 545 8.46 -17.25 3.50
CA ALA A 545 8.17 -17.23 2.06
C ALA A 545 8.22 -18.64 1.46
N LYS A 546 9.21 -19.44 1.87
CA LYS A 546 9.33 -20.84 1.47
C LYS A 546 8.15 -21.68 1.96
N ASP A 547 7.75 -21.53 3.22
CA ASP A 547 6.62 -22.26 3.80
C ASP A 547 5.31 -21.95 3.04
N ILE A 548 5.09 -20.68 2.67
CA ILE A 548 3.94 -20.25 1.84
C ILE A 548 3.99 -20.93 0.47
N ALA A 549 5.14 -20.89 -0.21
CA ALA A 549 5.31 -21.46 -1.54
C ALA A 549 5.13 -22.98 -1.56
N ASP A 550 5.75 -23.69 -0.61
CA ASP A 550 5.65 -25.14 -0.48
C ASP A 550 4.21 -25.57 -0.17
N ALA A 551 3.49 -24.83 0.67
CA ALA A 551 2.08 -25.10 0.99
C ALA A 551 1.14 -24.89 -0.21
N LEU A 552 1.28 -23.78 -0.94
CA LEU A 552 0.51 -23.50 -2.16
C LEU A 552 0.82 -24.51 -3.27
N GLY A 553 2.07 -24.96 -3.38
CA GLY A 553 2.48 -26.02 -4.31
C GLY A 553 1.94 -27.40 -3.94
N ALA A 554 1.78 -27.70 -2.65
CA ALA A 554 1.25 -28.96 -2.17
C ALA A 554 -0.27 -29.11 -2.39
N ASP A 555 -1.03 -28.01 -2.30
CA ASP A 555 -2.45 -27.95 -2.64
C ASP A 555 -2.76 -26.81 -3.63
N PRO A 556 -2.53 -27.02 -4.94
CA PRO A 556 -2.67 -25.96 -5.93
C PRO A 556 -4.14 -25.59 -6.24
N GLN A 557 -5.12 -26.41 -5.84
CA GLN A 557 -6.54 -26.20 -6.13
C GLN A 557 -6.86 -25.89 -7.62
N GLY A 558 -6.08 -26.44 -8.54
CA GLY A 558 -6.23 -26.22 -10.00
C GLY A 558 -5.63 -24.92 -10.52
N ARG A 559 -4.92 -24.17 -9.67
CA ARG A 559 -4.18 -22.94 -9.99
C ARG A 559 -2.69 -23.23 -10.21
N ASN A 560 -2.00 -22.32 -10.88
CA ASN A 560 -0.54 -22.33 -11.01
C ASN A 560 0.03 -21.12 -10.27
N TYR A 561 0.52 -21.33 -9.05
CA TYR A 561 1.16 -20.27 -8.26
C TYR A 561 2.57 -19.98 -8.79
N LYS A 562 2.85 -18.70 -9.06
CA LYS A 562 4.14 -18.21 -9.56
C LYS A 562 4.62 -17.09 -8.66
N PHE A 563 5.82 -17.23 -8.10
CA PHE A 563 6.42 -16.24 -7.22
C PHE A 563 7.37 -15.36 -8.02
N VAL A 564 7.19 -14.05 -7.94
CA VAL A 564 7.96 -13.04 -8.71
C VAL A 564 8.16 -11.79 -7.87
N GLY A 565 9.24 -11.03 -8.10
CA GLY A 565 9.39 -9.68 -7.56
C GLY A 565 8.38 -8.68 -8.16
N LEU A 566 8.28 -7.49 -7.59
CA LEU A 566 7.37 -6.43 -8.04
C LEU A 566 7.71 -5.92 -9.45
N SER A 567 8.99 -5.82 -9.79
CA SER A 567 9.48 -5.42 -11.12
C SER A 567 9.06 -6.42 -12.20
N ASP A 568 9.32 -7.71 -11.98
CA ASP A 568 8.86 -8.81 -12.85
C ASP A 568 7.33 -8.89 -12.90
N MET A 569 6.64 -8.68 -11.77
CA MET A 569 5.18 -8.61 -11.70
C MET A 569 4.64 -7.48 -12.58
N ALA A 570 5.23 -6.28 -12.49
CA ALA A 570 4.84 -5.11 -13.27
C ALA A 570 5.08 -5.34 -14.76
N ALA A 571 6.25 -5.87 -15.14
CA ALA A 571 6.57 -6.20 -16.53
C ALA A 571 5.60 -7.26 -17.10
N THR A 572 5.34 -8.32 -16.34
CA THR A 572 4.38 -9.39 -16.69
C THR A 572 2.97 -8.83 -16.89
N TYR A 573 2.51 -7.99 -15.95
CA TYR A 573 1.19 -7.38 -16.03
C TYR A 573 1.08 -6.43 -17.23
N SER A 574 2.06 -5.54 -17.42
CA SER A 574 2.04 -4.57 -18.51
C SER A 574 2.05 -5.24 -19.88
N GLU A 575 2.82 -6.32 -20.08
CA GLU A 575 2.76 -7.10 -21.33
C GLU A 575 1.40 -7.78 -21.51
N PHE A 576 0.83 -8.35 -20.45
CA PHE A 576 -0.49 -8.97 -20.49
C PHE A 576 -1.58 -7.95 -20.83
N ALA A 577 -1.57 -6.78 -20.20
CA ALA A 577 -2.52 -5.70 -20.42
C ALA A 577 -2.41 -5.11 -21.83
N ALA A 578 -1.18 -4.92 -22.34
CA ALA A 578 -0.95 -4.45 -23.71
C ALA A 578 -1.54 -5.40 -24.78
N ASN A 579 -1.69 -6.69 -24.45
CA ASN A 579 -2.30 -7.70 -25.30
C ASN A 579 -3.83 -7.84 -25.09
N GLY A 580 -4.46 -6.89 -24.39
CA GLY A 580 -5.90 -6.88 -24.11
C GLY A 580 -6.29 -7.75 -22.92
N GLY A 581 -5.33 -8.22 -22.13
CA GLY A 581 -5.58 -8.84 -20.84
C GLY A 581 -6.14 -7.82 -19.85
N ILE A 582 -7.04 -8.28 -18.98
CA ILE A 582 -7.50 -7.51 -17.83
C ILE A 582 -7.04 -8.31 -16.62
N GLY A 583 -6.30 -7.67 -15.71
CA GLY A 583 -5.89 -8.30 -14.45
C GLY A 583 -7.09 -8.92 -13.77
N GLY A 584 -7.06 -10.23 -13.58
CA GLY A 584 -8.15 -10.96 -12.94
C GLY A 584 -8.40 -10.37 -11.55
N GLY A 585 -9.69 -10.13 -11.28
CA GLY A 585 -10.21 -9.31 -10.19
C GLY A 585 -11.26 -8.31 -10.71
N GLY A 586 -11.13 -7.88 -11.97
CA GLY A 586 -12.04 -6.93 -12.63
C GLY A 586 -13.35 -7.52 -13.17
N ALA A 587 -14.20 -8.04 -12.29
CA ALA A 587 -15.66 -8.17 -12.47
C ALA A 587 -16.34 -8.54 -11.14
N GLY A 588 -15.60 -9.15 -10.22
CA GLY A 588 -16.08 -9.58 -8.92
C GLY A 588 -15.92 -8.46 -7.89
N ASN A 589 -16.97 -7.68 -7.69
CA ASN A 589 -17.16 -6.83 -6.53
C ASN A 589 -16.03 -5.81 -6.21
N LEU A 590 -16.23 -4.55 -6.60
CA LEU A 590 -15.45 -3.36 -6.20
C LEU A 590 -15.50 -3.08 -4.67
N MET A 591 -16.22 -3.87 -3.88
CA MET A 591 -16.22 -3.79 -2.42
C MET A 591 -15.38 -4.90 -1.80
N SER A 592 -14.30 -4.50 -1.14
CA SER A 592 -13.55 -5.39 -0.24
C SER A 592 -14.37 -5.74 1.00
N ASN A 593 -14.22 -6.98 1.48
CA ASN A 593 -14.91 -7.52 2.65
C ASN A 593 -16.45 -7.33 2.62
N GLY A 594 -17.07 -7.41 1.44
CA GLY A 594 -18.52 -7.28 1.29
C GLY A 594 -19.33 -8.42 1.92
N GLY A 595 -18.74 -9.62 2.00
CA GLY A 595 -19.29 -10.78 2.72
C GLY A 595 -18.98 -10.81 4.22
N PHE A 596 -18.28 -9.78 4.75
CA PHE A 596 -17.95 -9.67 6.18
C PHE A 596 -17.22 -10.88 6.79
N GLU A 597 -16.41 -11.60 6.02
CA GLU A 597 -15.59 -12.72 6.52
C GLU A 597 -14.30 -12.24 7.23
N LEU A 598 -14.02 -10.93 7.18
CA LEU A 598 -13.06 -10.26 8.05
C LEU A 598 -13.80 -9.33 9.01
N ASN A 599 -13.30 -9.19 10.24
CA ASN A 599 -13.96 -8.39 11.27
C ASN A 599 -14.13 -6.92 10.83
N PRO A 600 -15.37 -6.43 10.60
CA PRO A 600 -15.61 -5.07 10.14
C PRO A 600 -15.39 -4.00 11.22
N LEU A 601 -15.10 -4.39 12.46
CA LEU A 601 -14.76 -3.47 13.56
C LEU A 601 -13.28 -3.06 13.58
N ASP A 602 -12.41 -3.80 12.88
CA ASP A 602 -10.95 -3.61 12.89
C ASP A 602 -10.46 -2.92 11.60
N ALA A 603 -11.28 -2.04 11.01
CA ALA A 603 -10.97 -1.31 9.78
C ALA A 603 -10.67 -2.17 8.53
N ASN A 604 -11.11 -3.43 8.50
CA ASN A 604 -10.99 -4.36 7.35
C ASN A 604 -11.94 -3.99 6.20
N GLY A 605 -11.75 -2.79 5.66
CA GLY A 605 -12.59 -2.25 4.60
C GLY A 605 -13.97 -1.78 5.06
N TRP A 606 -14.27 -1.66 6.36
CA TRP A 606 -15.51 -1.04 6.83
C TRP A 606 -15.24 -0.19 8.06
N GLY A 607 -16.01 0.89 8.21
CA GLY A 607 -16.07 1.73 9.39
C GLY A 607 -17.37 1.52 10.15
N THR A 608 -17.41 2.04 11.38
CA THR A 608 -18.64 2.10 12.18
C THR A 608 -19.08 3.53 12.36
N GLN A 609 -20.39 3.73 12.33
CA GLN A 609 -20.98 5.04 12.54
C GLN A 609 -22.18 4.90 13.48
N ASP A 610 -22.07 5.49 14.67
CA ASP A 610 -23.18 5.56 15.63
C ASP A 610 -23.46 7.02 15.97
N TRP A 611 -24.52 7.57 15.38
CA TRP A 611 -24.88 8.99 15.50
C TRP A 611 -25.54 9.34 16.84
N ASN A 612 -25.97 8.34 17.62
CA ASN A 612 -26.63 8.59 18.90
C ASN A 612 -26.16 7.71 20.06
N SER A 613 -25.08 6.95 19.85
CA SER A 613 -24.38 6.12 20.86
C SER A 613 -25.28 5.11 21.56
N ASN A 614 -26.29 4.59 20.85
CA ASN A 614 -27.27 3.64 21.38
C ASN A 614 -27.18 2.25 20.73
N ALA A 615 -26.25 2.06 19.78
CA ALA A 615 -26.13 0.82 19.03
C ALA A 615 -25.18 -0.18 19.69
N SER A 616 -25.44 -1.46 19.43
CA SER A 616 -24.47 -2.54 19.56
C SER A 616 -24.14 -3.01 18.14
N LEU A 617 -22.90 -2.75 17.73
CA LEU A 617 -22.31 -3.12 16.44
C LEU A 617 -21.40 -4.34 16.67
N SER A 618 -21.55 -5.40 15.89
CA SER A 618 -20.78 -6.64 16.09
C SER A 618 -20.56 -7.43 14.82
N TRP A 619 -19.45 -8.17 14.80
CA TRP A 619 -19.16 -9.22 13.84
C TRP A 619 -19.88 -10.51 14.25
N ALA A 620 -20.92 -10.87 13.52
CA ALA A 620 -21.91 -11.85 13.96
C ALA A 620 -21.60 -13.25 13.43
N THR A 621 -21.72 -14.24 14.30
CA THR A 621 -21.68 -15.68 13.93
C THR A 621 -23.07 -16.33 13.99
N ASP A 622 -24.05 -15.62 14.57
CA ASP A 622 -25.37 -16.14 14.91
C ASP A 622 -26.33 -16.19 13.72
N GLN A 623 -26.25 -15.21 12.81
CA GLN A 623 -26.92 -15.24 11.51
C GLN A 623 -25.93 -14.83 10.43
N LYS A 624 -26.06 -15.45 9.25
CA LYS A 624 -25.25 -15.23 8.04
C LYS A 624 -26.00 -15.79 6.84
N ARG A 625 -25.79 -15.21 5.66
CA ARG A 625 -26.34 -15.68 4.38
C ARG A 625 -25.34 -16.59 3.69
N SER A 626 -24.06 -16.20 3.64
CA SER A 626 -22.96 -17.03 3.17
C SER A 626 -21.84 -17.09 4.22
N GLY A 627 -20.74 -17.79 3.92
CA GLY A 627 -19.56 -17.81 4.79
C GLY A 627 -19.78 -18.23 6.25
N LEU A 628 -18.96 -17.66 7.14
CA LEU A 628 -18.96 -17.89 8.58
C LEU A 628 -19.51 -16.69 9.37
N TYR A 629 -19.59 -15.50 8.78
CA TYR A 629 -19.86 -14.26 9.50
C TYR A 629 -20.85 -13.32 8.78
N SER A 630 -21.28 -12.25 9.47
CA SER A 630 -22.05 -11.14 8.89
C SER A 630 -21.90 -9.86 9.74
N ALA A 631 -22.29 -8.71 9.21
CA ALA A 631 -22.32 -7.45 9.97
C ALA A 631 -23.65 -7.27 10.71
N LYS A 632 -23.62 -7.01 12.03
CA LYS A 632 -24.83 -6.91 12.85
C LYS A 632 -24.94 -5.57 13.56
N VAL A 633 -26.13 -4.96 13.48
CA VAL A 633 -26.53 -3.76 14.23
C VAL A 633 -27.74 -4.09 15.09
N SER A 634 -27.70 -3.76 16.37
CA SER A 634 -28.84 -3.99 17.28
C SER A 634 -28.98 -2.92 18.36
N GLY A 635 -30.18 -2.74 18.89
CA GLY A 635 -30.41 -1.85 20.04
C GLY A 635 -31.83 -1.30 20.12
N THR A 636 -32.02 -0.29 20.98
CA THR A 636 -33.30 0.42 21.14
C THR A 636 -33.10 1.90 20.82
N GLY A 637 -33.88 2.45 19.88
CA GLY A 637 -33.73 3.84 19.46
C GLY A 637 -32.38 4.15 18.81
N VAL A 638 -31.80 3.17 18.12
CA VAL A 638 -30.54 3.23 17.39
C VAL A 638 -30.64 4.19 16.21
N ASN A 639 -29.55 4.89 15.92
CA ASN A 639 -29.29 5.49 14.62
C ASN A 639 -27.82 5.21 14.30
N ALA A 640 -27.53 4.06 13.70
CA ALA A 640 -26.16 3.58 13.51
C ALA A 640 -26.05 2.52 12.41
N GLY A 641 -24.83 2.31 11.92
CA GLY A 641 -24.55 1.33 10.88
C GLY A 641 -23.07 1.09 10.66
N PHE A 642 -22.77 0.29 9.64
CA PHE A 642 -21.44 0.18 9.07
C PHE A 642 -21.38 1.00 7.79
N ASN A 643 -20.22 1.57 7.50
CA ASN A 643 -20.04 2.46 6.36
C ASN A 643 -18.68 2.32 5.71
N ARG A 644 -18.61 2.64 4.42
CA ARG A 644 -17.36 2.82 3.67
C ARG A 644 -16.93 4.29 3.66
N ASP A 645 -16.84 4.92 4.83
CA ASP A 645 -16.52 6.35 4.94
C ASP A 645 -15.20 6.64 5.66
N TYR A 646 -14.64 7.80 5.30
CA TYR A 646 -13.43 8.49 5.73
C TYR A 646 -12.09 8.08 5.10
N THR A 647 -11.62 6.83 5.21
CA THR A 647 -10.30 6.44 4.66
C THR A 647 -10.37 5.50 3.45
N ASN A 648 -11.47 4.76 3.27
CA ASN A 648 -11.58 3.67 2.28
C ASN A 648 -12.83 3.82 1.38
N LYS A 649 -12.97 4.98 0.73
CA LYS A 649 -14.06 5.27 -0.23
C LYS A 649 -14.04 4.28 -1.39
N ILE A 650 -15.21 4.00 -1.99
CA ILE A 650 -15.28 3.12 -3.17
C ILE A 650 -15.04 3.96 -4.42
N SER A 651 -13.95 3.70 -5.15
CA SER A 651 -13.66 4.35 -6.42
C SER A 651 -14.68 3.97 -7.49
N ILE A 652 -15.24 4.97 -8.17
CA ILE A 652 -16.15 4.79 -9.32
C ILE A 652 -15.77 5.77 -10.44
N GLY A 653 -15.82 5.30 -11.68
CA GLY A 653 -15.56 6.08 -12.89
C GLY A 653 -16.75 6.96 -13.31
N PRO A 654 -16.48 8.15 -13.87
CA PRO A 654 -17.51 9.09 -14.28
C PRO A 654 -18.34 8.54 -15.45
N SER A 655 -19.67 8.67 -15.37
CA SER A 655 -20.62 8.16 -16.37
C SER A 655 -20.59 6.64 -16.58
N GLU A 656 -19.89 5.87 -15.75
CA GLU A 656 -19.93 4.43 -15.76
C GLU A 656 -21.20 3.90 -15.08
N THR A 657 -21.64 2.71 -15.47
CA THR A 657 -22.80 2.06 -14.84
C THR A 657 -22.31 1.03 -13.85
N TYR A 658 -22.98 0.92 -12.71
CA TYR A 658 -22.68 -0.04 -11.66
C TYR A 658 -23.95 -0.72 -11.16
N THR A 659 -23.81 -1.94 -10.65
CA THR A 659 -24.85 -2.63 -9.89
C THR A 659 -24.37 -2.90 -8.47
N LEU A 660 -25.03 -2.27 -7.51
CA LEU A 660 -24.96 -2.60 -6.09
C LEU A 660 -25.90 -3.79 -5.79
N GLY A 661 -25.42 -4.73 -5.01
CA GLY A 661 -26.14 -5.88 -4.48
C GLY A 661 -25.82 -6.08 -2.98
N GLY A 662 -26.64 -6.86 -2.30
CA GLY A 662 -26.43 -7.20 -0.90
C GLY A 662 -27.65 -7.84 -0.27
N TRP A 663 -27.51 -8.35 0.96
CA TRP A 663 -28.60 -8.99 1.69
C TRP A 663 -28.75 -8.39 3.07
N MET A 664 -29.99 -8.33 3.56
CA MET A 664 -30.30 -7.94 4.92
C MET A 664 -31.37 -8.83 5.54
N LYS A 665 -31.19 -9.19 6.82
CA LYS A 665 -32.18 -9.91 7.63
C LYS A 665 -32.56 -9.05 8.83
N THR A 666 -33.84 -9.00 9.19
CA THR A 666 -34.30 -8.20 10.34
C THR A 666 -34.99 -9.04 11.40
N ASP A 667 -34.81 -8.68 12.67
CA ASP A 667 -35.60 -9.20 13.79
C ASP A 667 -36.17 -8.06 14.63
N SER A 668 -37.51 -8.01 14.70
CA SER A 668 -38.27 -7.10 15.56
C SER A 668 -37.94 -5.62 15.31
N VAL A 669 -37.60 -5.26 14.06
CA VAL A 669 -37.24 -3.90 13.67
C VAL A 669 -38.46 -2.99 13.69
N SER A 670 -38.33 -1.81 14.30
CA SER A 670 -39.39 -0.79 14.44
C SER A 670 -38.80 0.61 14.39
N GLY A 671 -39.59 1.64 14.14
CA GLY A 671 -39.09 3.01 13.96
C GLY A 671 -39.00 3.38 12.48
N THR A 672 -37.86 3.89 12.04
CA THR A 672 -37.62 4.22 10.62
C THR A 672 -37.33 2.96 9.79
N GLY A 673 -36.60 2.00 10.36
CA GLY A 673 -36.31 0.70 9.75
C GLY A 673 -34.82 0.45 9.53
N ALA A 674 -34.52 -0.64 8.83
CA ALA A 674 -33.17 -0.99 8.35
C ALA A 674 -33.11 -0.82 6.82
N TRP A 675 -32.02 -0.25 6.29
CA TRP A 675 -31.85 -0.06 4.84
C TRP A 675 -30.37 0.13 4.46
N VAL A 676 -30.12 0.07 3.16
CA VAL A 676 -28.83 0.37 2.54
C VAL A 676 -28.94 1.68 1.81
N TRP A 677 -27.92 2.54 1.88
CA TRP A 677 -27.92 3.79 1.12
C TRP A 677 -26.55 4.18 0.61
N THR A 678 -26.54 4.93 -0.49
CA THR A 678 -25.33 5.40 -1.17
C THR A 678 -25.41 6.87 -1.52
N GLU A 679 -24.26 7.51 -1.73
CA GLU A 679 -24.13 8.81 -2.37
C GLU A 679 -22.78 8.90 -3.09
N GLN A 680 -22.70 9.69 -4.15
CA GLN A 680 -21.48 9.83 -4.95
C GLN A 680 -20.73 11.10 -4.57
N LEU A 681 -19.40 11.07 -4.69
CA LEU A 681 -18.52 12.18 -4.38
C LEU A 681 -17.67 12.54 -5.60
N ASP A 682 -17.35 13.83 -5.72
CA ASP A 682 -16.40 14.32 -6.71
C ASP A 682 -14.94 14.02 -6.29
N SER A 683 -13.99 14.37 -7.15
CA SER A 683 -12.56 14.16 -6.89
C SER A 683 -12.02 14.94 -5.69
N LEU A 684 -12.74 15.95 -5.21
CA LEU A 684 -12.41 16.72 -4.00
C LEU A 684 -13.08 16.13 -2.75
N GLY A 685 -13.81 15.03 -2.89
CA GLY A 685 -14.53 14.39 -1.80
C GLY A 685 -15.83 15.09 -1.39
N ASN A 686 -16.36 16.00 -2.21
CA ASN A 686 -17.66 16.63 -1.94
C ASN A 686 -18.80 15.74 -2.44
N VAL A 687 -19.88 15.63 -1.65
CA VAL A 687 -21.09 14.92 -2.07
C VAL A 687 -21.72 15.59 -3.28
N ILE A 688 -21.94 14.83 -4.34
CA ILE A 688 -22.60 15.27 -5.56
C ILE A 688 -24.11 15.27 -5.31
N SER A 689 -24.70 16.46 -5.31
CA SER A 689 -26.12 16.64 -5.05
C SER A 689 -27.00 15.80 -5.99
N GLY A 690 -27.98 15.11 -5.43
CA GLY A 690 -28.96 14.30 -6.18
C GLY A 690 -28.51 12.88 -6.51
N THR A 691 -27.32 12.45 -6.05
CA THR A 691 -26.82 11.08 -6.26
C THR A 691 -27.14 10.13 -5.11
N ARG A 692 -27.78 10.63 -4.04
CA ARG A 692 -28.20 9.81 -2.91
C ARG A 692 -29.29 8.84 -3.33
N TRP A 693 -29.10 7.57 -2.96
CA TRP A 693 -30.10 6.52 -3.09
C TRP A 693 -30.27 5.78 -1.77
N ASP A 694 -31.52 5.47 -1.40
CA ASP A 694 -31.86 4.68 -0.22
C ASP A 694 -32.69 3.47 -0.68
N SER A 695 -32.35 2.28 -0.20
CA SER A 695 -33.17 1.08 -0.40
C SER A 695 -34.51 1.20 0.34
N PRO A 696 -35.52 0.38 0.01
CA PRO A 696 -36.70 0.25 0.85
C PRO A 696 -36.32 -0.06 2.30
N GLN A 697 -36.98 0.61 3.25
CA GLN A 697 -36.78 0.36 4.67
C GLN A 697 -37.51 -0.90 5.12
N GLU A 698 -36.78 -1.81 5.77
CA GLU A 698 -37.33 -3.03 6.35
C GLU A 698 -37.77 -2.81 7.79
N LEU A 699 -38.98 -3.31 8.10
CA LEU A 699 -39.61 -3.28 9.41
C LEU A 699 -40.08 -4.69 9.78
N GLY A 700 -40.13 -4.97 11.08
CA GLY A 700 -40.55 -6.26 11.62
C GLY A 700 -39.45 -7.32 11.59
N THR A 701 -39.87 -8.58 11.60
CA THR A 701 -38.99 -9.75 11.50
C THR A 701 -39.13 -10.34 10.11
N ASN A 702 -38.08 -10.25 9.31
CA ASN A 702 -38.03 -10.75 7.94
C ASN A 702 -36.83 -11.69 7.80
N ASP A 703 -36.95 -12.69 6.93
CA ASP A 703 -35.79 -13.47 6.53
C ASP A 703 -34.86 -12.64 5.62
N TRP A 704 -33.75 -13.22 5.17
CA TRP A 704 -32.82 -12.57 4.26
C TRP A 704 -33.53 -12.03 3.01
N ASN A 705 -33.59 -10.70 2.92
CA ASN A 705 -34.13 -9.96 1.80
C ASN A 705 -33.00 -9.31 1.03
N LYS A 706 -33.12 -9.35 -0.30
CA LYS A 706 -32.10 -8.83 -1.21
C LYS A 706 -32.26 -7.33 -1.45
N VAL A 707 -31.14 -6.63 -1.46
CA VAL A 707 -30.97 -5.26 -1.92
C VAL A 707 -30.29 -5.29 -3.28
N SER A 708 -30.84 -4.56 -4.25
CA SER A 708 -30.20 -4.39 -5.55
C SER A 708 -30.49 -3.01 -6.14
N HIS A 709 -29.46 -2.38 -6.70
CA HIS A 709 -29.54 -1.06 -7.29
C HIS A 709 -28.54 -0.89 -8.44
N THR A 710 -29.05 -0.70 -9.66
CA THR A 710 -28.23 -0.30 -10.80
C THR A 710 -28.30 1.21 -11.00
N PHE A 711 -27.15 1.86 -11.13
CA PHE A 711 -27.05 3.31 -11.35
C PHE A 711 -25.94 3.65 -12.35
N THR A 712 -26.09 4.79 -13.01
CA THR A 712 -25.00 5.41 -13.78
C THR A 712 -24.39 6.53 -12.92
N ALA A 713 -23.08 6.47 -12.71
CA ALA A 713 -22.31 7.47 -11.98
C ALA A 713 -22.43 8.86 -12.63
N ALA A 714 -22.43 9.91 -11.81
CA ALA A 714 -22.47 11.27 -12.30
C ALA A 714 -21.22 11.59 -13.16
N PRO A 715 -21.30 12.53 -14.13
CA PRO A 715 -20.18 12.84 -15.01
C PRO A 715 -18.91 13.34 -14.32
N ASN A 716 -19.01 13.77 -13.05
CA ASN A 716 -17.89 14.21 -12.22
C ASN A 716 -17.72 13.34 -10.95
N ALA A 717 -18.36 12.17 -10.89
CA ALA A 717 -18.15 11.23 -9.80
C ALA A 717 -16.77 10.58 -9.92
N ALA A 718 -16.07 10.51 -8.79
CA ALA A 718 -14.82 9.79 -8.62
C ALA A 718 -14.92 8.71 -7.54
N ASN A 719 -15.81 8.92 -6.56
CA ASN A 719 -15.95 8.05 -5.40
C ASN A 719 -17.42 7.85 -5.02
N MET A 720 -17.70 6.86 -4.18
CA MET A 720 -19.01 6.59 -3.60
C MET A 720 -18.90 6.20 -2.13
N ASN A 721 -19.85 6.70 -1.34
CA ASN A 721 -20.14 6.24 0.01
C ASN A 721 -21.22 5.16 -0.04
N LEU A 722 -21.09 4.14 0.80
CA LEU A 722 -22.10 3.10 1.04
C LEU A 722 -22.28 2.89 2.54
N TYR A 723 -23.54 2.77 2.97
CA TYR A 723 -23.93 2.52 4.34
C TYR A 723 -24.93 1.36 4.42
N VAL A 724 -24.78 0.55 5.46
CA VAL A 724 -25.77 -0.43 5.90
C VAL A 724 -26.27 0.01 7.29
N HIS A 725 -27.55 0.39 7.39
CA HIS A 725 -28.03 1.31 8.43
C HIS A 725 -29.24 0.74 9.17
N LEU A 726 -29.28 0.88 10.50
CA LEU A 726 -30.48 0.75 11.33
C LEU A 726 -30.84 2.09 11.98
N ASN A 727 -32.08 2.55 11.78
CA ASN A 727 -32.66 3.67 12.52
C ASN A 727 -33.98 3.24 13.17
N GLY A 728 -33.95 3.00 14.47
CA GLY A 728 -35.08 2.43 15.19
C GLY A 728 -34.69 1.46 16.30
N SER A 729 -35.55 0.51 16.64
CA SER A 729 -35.26 -0.54 17.62
C SER A 729 -35.37 -1.91 16.96
N GLY A 730 -34.55 -2.87 17.35
CA GLY A 730 -34.52 -4.22 16.78
C GLY A 730 -33.10 -4.69 16.46
N THR A 731 -32.98 -5.70 15.61
CA THR A 731 -31.70 -6.21 15.10
C THR A 731 -31.73 -6.35 13.59
N VAL A 732 -30.64 -6.00 12.91
CA VAL A 732 -30.41 -6.28 11.49
C VAL A 732 -29.04 -6.93 11.30
N TRP A 733 -28.98 -7.88 10.37
CA TRP A 733 -27.74 -8.46 9.84
C TRP A 733 -27.62 -8.11 8.36
N TYR A 734 -26.42 -7.77 7.91
CA TYR A 734 -26.08 -7.48 6.51
C TYR A 734 -25.00 -8.44 6.04
N ASP A 735 -25.12 -8.92 4.79
CA ASP A 735 -24.20 -9.90 4.22
C ASP A 735 -24.12 -9.81 2.69
N ASP A 736 -23.03 -10.31 2.13
CA ASP A 736 -22.73 -10.39 0.68
C ASP A 736 -22.96 -9.08 -0.09
N MET A 737 -22.51 -7.96 0.47
CA MET A 737 -22.55 -6.65 -0.19
C MET A 737 -21.63 -6.66 -1.43
N THR A 738 -22.19 -6.39 -2.61
CA THR A 738 -21.46 -6.38 -3.89
C THR A 738 -21.62 -5.10 -4.71
N LEU A 739 -20.57 -4.59 -5.35
CA LEU A 739 -20.65 -3.50 -6.32
C LEU A 739 -19.90 -3.91 -7.58
N ALA A 740 -20.58 -4.21 -8.67
CA ALA A 740 -19.93 -4.56 -9.94
C ALA A 740 -20.05 -3.43 -10.96
N SER A 741 -19.06 -3.28 -11.84
CA SER A 741 -19.20 -2.44 -13.03
C SER A 741 -20.16 -3.09 -14.02
N GLY A 742 -20.90 -2.26 -14.75
CA GLY A 742 -21.97 -2.65 -15.67
C GLY A 742 -23.36 -2.70 -15.03
N ALA A 743 -24.38 -2.74 -15.89
CA ALA A 743 -25.72 -3.14 -15.49
C ALA A 743 -25.72 -4.66 -15.42
N GLY A 744 -25.52 -5.25 -14.24
CA GLY A 744 -25.54 -6.70 -14.05
C GLY A 744 -26.74 -7.39 -14.73
N PRO A 745 -26.64 -8.69 -15.02
CA PRO A 745 -27.62 -9.42 -15.83
C PRO A 745 -29.06 -9.32 -15.27
N VAL A 746 -29.98 -8.67 -15.99
CA VAL A 746 -31.38 -8.54 -15.58
C VAL A 746 -32.26 -9.67 -16.14
N VAL A 747 -32.88 -10.44 -15.24
CA VAL A 747 -33.88 -11.44 -15.61
C VAL A 747 -35.29 -10.82 -15.57
N SER A 748 -35.77 -10.30 -16.71
CA SER A 748 -37.12 -9.71 -16.76
C SER A 748 -38.20 -10.76 -16.50
N ASN A 749 -39.24 -10.39 -15.75
CA ASN A 749 -40.33 -11.28 -15.34
C ASN A 749 -39.83 -12.52 -14.57
N SER A 750 -38.85 -12.32 -13.68
CA SER A 750 -38.22 -13.34 -12.84
C SER A 750 -39.17 -13.99 -11.83
N GLY A 751 -40.09 -13.23 -11.25
CA GLY A 751 -41.14 -13.70 -10.33
C GLY A 751 -42.47 -14.05 -11.03
N PHE A 752 -42.47 -14.18 -12.36
CA PHE A 752 -43.67 -14.50 -13.14
C PHE A 752 -44.92 -13.65 -12.88
N GLU A 753 -44.78 -12.38 -12.48
CA GLU A 753 -45.92 -11.47 -12.27
C GLU A 753 -46.59 -11.01 -13.58
N SER A 754 -46.01 -11.37 -14.73
CA SER A 754 -46.65 -11.29 -16.06
C SER A 754 -46.75 -12.67 -16.68
N ASP A 755 -47.83 -12.94 -17.43
CA ASP A 755 -48.11 -14.28 -17.97
C ASP A 755 -46.95 -14.79 -18.87
N PRO A 756 -46.21 -15.84 -18.45
CA PRO A 756 -45.09 -16.36 -19.22
C PRO A 756 -45.52 -17.12 -20.48
N ILE A 757 -46.81 -17.38 -20.68
CA ILE A 757 -47.35 -18.12 -21.83
C ILE A 757 -47.60 -17.19 -23.04
N ASP A 758 -47.81 -15.89 -22.78
CA ASP A 758 -48.05 -14.86 -23.80
C ASP A 758 -46.76 -14.13 -24.25
N ALA A 759 -45.62 -14.83 -24.23
CA ALA A 759 -44.31 -14.32 -24.66
C ALA A 759 -43.78 -13.10 -23.89
N ASN A 760 -44.14 -12.95 -22.61
CA ASN A 760 -43.63 -11.90 -21.71
C ASN A 760 -42.24 -12.24 -21.16
N GLY A 761 -41.29 -12.45 -22.07
CA GLY A 761 -39.88 -12.73 -21.79
C GLY A 761 -39.52 -14.19 -21.53
N TRP A 762 -40.49 -15.10 -21.65
CA TRP A 762 -40.33 -16.54 -21.51
C TRP A 762 -41.01 -17.26 -22.69
N ASP A 763 -40.40 -18.35 -23.16
CA ASP A 763 -40.88 -19.21 -24.24
C ASP A 763 -41.20 -20.60 -23.68
N THR A 764 -42.44 -21.06 -23.88
CA THR A 764 -42.82 -22.42 -23.48
C THR A 764 -42.19 -23.45 -24.41
N PHE A 765 -41.71 -24.57 -23.87
CA PHE A 765 -41.16 -25.67 -24.65
C PHE A 765 -41.62 -27.04 -24.12
N SER A 766 -41.61 -28.02 -25.03
CA SER A 766 -41.88 -29.44 -24.72
C SER A 766 -40.95 -30.31 -25.54
N TRP A 767 -39.98 -30.94 -24.87
CA TRP A 767 -39.02 -31.87 -25.50
C TRP A 767 -39.56 -33.30 -25.57
N SER A 768 -40.42 -33.71 -24.63
CA SER A 768 -41.14 -34.99 -24.72
C SER A 768 -42.47 -34.96 -23.97
N GLY A 769 -43.44 -35.77 -24.40
CA GLY A 769 -44.76 -35.83 -23.79
C GLY A 769 -45.61 -34.58 -24.06
N SER A 770 -46.48 -34.23 -23.11
CA SER A 770 -47.36 -33.06 -23.19
C SER A 770 -47.52 -32.41 -21.82
N PRO A 771 -46.51 -31.66 -21.35
CA PRO A 771 -46.56 -30.96 -20.07
C PRO A 771 -47.64 -29.86 -20.11
N ALA A 772 -48.40 -29.73 -19.03
CA ALA A 772 -49.34 -28.63 -18.85
C ALA A 772 -48.63 -27.47 -18.14
N ILE A 773 -48.35 -26.39 -18.87
CA ILE A 773 -47.69 -25.18 -18.35
C ILE A 773 -48.76 -24.11 -18.14
N THR A 774 -48.85 -23.55 -16.93
CA THR A 774 -49.90 -22.60 -16.53
C THR A 774 -49.35 -21.47 -15.67
N TRP A 775 -49.88 -20.27 -15.85
CA TRP A 775 -49.64 -19.11 -14.99
C TRP A 775 -50.51 -19.20 -13.72
N ALA A 776 -49.89 -19.49 -12.59
CA ALA A 776 -50.55 -19.99 -11.39
C ALA A 776 -50.82 -18.91 -10.34
N THR A 777 -51.83 -19.14 -9.49
CA THR A 777 -52.14 -18.36 -8.27
C THR A 777 -52.29 -19.24 -7.04
N ASP A 778 -52.16 -20.55 -7.19
CA ASP A 778 -52.46 -21.54 -6.15
C ASP A 778 -51.26 -21.78 -5.23
N GLN A 779 -50.03 -21.66 -5.74
CA GLN A 779 -48.79 -21.64 -4.97
C GLN A 779 -47.90 -20.53 -5.52
N VAL A 780 -47.45 -19.62 -4.66
CA VAL A 780 -46.63 -18.46 -5.01
C VAL A 780 -45.55 -18.29 -3.94
N HIS A 781 -44.35 -17.89 -4.33
CA HIS A 781 -43.27 -17.58 -3.39
C HIS A 781 -43.23 -16.07 -3.18
N GLY A 782 -42.97 -15.33 -4.25
CA GLY A 782 -43.02 -13.88 -4.33
C GLY A 782 -44.34 -13.40 -4.93
N GLY A 783 -44.68 -12.13 -4.68
CA GLY A 783 -45.77 -11.45 -5.39
C GLY A 783 -47.15 -12.14 -5.30
N SER A 784 -47.77 -12.34 -6.46
CA SER A 784 -49.14 -12.85 -6.61
C SER A 784 -49.27 -14.01 -7.59
N ARG A 785 -48.17 -14.39 -8.27
CA ARG A 785 -48.14 -15.37 -9.36
C ARG A 785 -46.88 -16.22 -9.31
N SER A 786 -46.92 -17.35 -10.02
CA SER A 786 -45.75 -18.21 -10.26
C SER A 786 -45.94 -19.00 -11.56
N LEU A 787 -44.89 -19.67 -12.03
CA LEU A 787 -44.99 -20.63 -13.12
C LEU A 787 -45.32 -22.02 -12.58
N ARG A 788 -46.34 -22.69 -13.11
CA ARG A 788 -46.64 -24.10 -12.79
C ARG A 788 -46.48 -25.00 -14.00
N VAL A 789 -45.80 -26.13 -13.82
CA VAL A 789 -45.65 -27.21 -14.82
C VAL A 789 -46.19 -28.51 -14.23
N THR A 790 -47.15 -29.15 -14.90
CA THR A 790 -47.78 -30.41 -14.46
C THR A 790 -47.67 -31.50 -15.53
N ASN A 791 -47.13 -32.65 -15.13
CA ASN A 791 -46.97 -33.83 -15.97
C ASN A 791 -47.82 -35.00 -15.44
N ALA A 792 -48.98 -35.24 -16.07
CA ALA A 792 -49.88 -36.35 -15.72
C ALA A 792 -49.30 -37.74 -16.08
N SER A 793 -48.38 -37.78 -17.04
CA SER A 793 -47.52 -38.90 -17.40
C SER A 793 -46.12 -38.36 -17.65
N SER A 794 -45.09 -39.22 -17.62
CA SER A 794 -43.70 -38.78 -17.82
C SER A 794 -43.57 -37.93 -19.09
N ALA A 795 -43.11 -36.69 -18.89
CA ALA A 795 -42.91 -35.69 -19.92
C ALA A 795 -41.72 -34.80 -19.53
N PHE A 796 -41.24 -34.02 -20.50
CA PHE A 796 -40.16 -33.05 -20.28
C PHE A 796 -40.50 -31.74 -20.97
N GLY A 797 -40.72 -30.69 -20.18
CA GLY A 797 -40.87 -29.34 -20.67
C GLY A 797 -40.92 -28.30 -19.55
N GLY A 798 -41.23 -27.07 -19.94
CA GLY A 798 -41.23 -25.91 -19.06
C GLY A 798 -41.13 -24.62 -19.87
N VAL A 799 -40.41 -23.63 -19.34
CA VAL A 799 -40.15 -22.37 -20.05
C VAL A 799 -38.66 -22.10 -20.13
N ASN A 800 -38.23 -21.37 -21.17
CA ASN A 800 -36.87 -20.87 -21.29
C ASN A 800 -36.86 -19.41 -21.79
N ARG A 801 -35.68 -18.79 -21.86
CA ARG A 801 -35.52 -17.42 -22.37
C ARG A 801 -34.77 -17.39 -23.70
N ASP A 802 -35.04 -18.32 -24.60
CA ASP A 802 -34.31 -18.42 -25.86
C ASP A 802 -34.55 -17.22 -26.79
N GLY A 803 -35.77 -16.66 -26.78
CA GLY A 803 -36.15 -15.46 -27.53
C GLY A 803 -35.87 -14.13 -26.80
N ASN A 804 -35.48 -14.16 -25.52
CA ASN A 804 -35.19 -12.97 -24.72
C ASN A 804 -34.02 -13.23 -23.75
N ARG A 805 -32.85 -13.51 -24.33
CA ARG A 805 -31.65 -13.90 -23.60
C ARG A 805 -31.10 -12.74 -22.76
N VAL A 806 -30.45 -13.09 -21.66
CA VAL A 806 -29.83 -12.16 -20.72
C VAL A 806 -28.42 -11.82 -21.21
N PRO A 807 -28.07 -10.54 -21.45
CA PRO A 807 -26.69 -10.17 -21.75
C PRO A 807 -25.76 -10.58 -20.62
N VAL A 808 -24.61 -11.14 -20.97
CA VAL A 808 -23.55 -11.54 -20.03
C VAL A 808 -22.19 -11.21 -20.64
N GLU A 809 -21.24 -10.93 -19.77
CA GLU A 809 -19.83 -10.78 -20.12
C GLU A 809 -19.19 -12.16 -20.30
N ALA A 810 -18.16 -12.22 -21.14
CA ALA A 810 -17.42 -13.45 -21.41
C ALA A 810 -16.44 -13.77 -20.25
N SER A 811 -16.19 -15.05 -19.99
CA SER A 811 -15.29 -15.50 -18.93
C SER A 811 -15.66 -14.99 -17.52
N THR A 812 -16.94 -14.73 -17.28
CA THR A 812 -17.44 -14.17 -16.02
C THR A 812 -18.22 -15.23 -15.24
N SER A 813 -17.95 -15.35 -13.94
CA SER A 813 -18.69 -16.26 -13.05
C SER A 813 -20.07 -15.68 -12.77
N TYR A 814 -21.11 -16.49 -12.98
CA TYR A 814 -22.49 -16.13 -12.71
C TYR A 814 -23.14 -17.11 -11.73
N THR A 815 -23.94 -16.61 -10.79
CA THR A 815 -24.77 -17.45 -9.92
C THR A 815 -26.24 -17.33 -10.32
N LEU A 816 -26.80 -18.46 -10.75
CA LEU A 816 -28.24 -18.61 -10.99
C LEU A 816 -28.90 -19.11 -9.70
N GLU A 817 -29.87 -18.36 -9.19
CA GLU A 817 -30.69 -18.77 -8.05
C GLU A 817 -32.17 -18.67 -8.42
N GLY A 818 -33.00 -19.57 -7.89
CA GLY A 818 -34.44 -19.45 -8.04
C GLY A 818 -35.20 -20.40 -7.13
N TRP A 819 -36.48 -20.13 -6.91
CA TRP A 819 -37.31 -20.91 -6.01
C TRP A 819 -38.06 -22.00 -6.77
N VAL A 820 -38.12 -23.20 -6.18
CA VAL A 820 -38.83 -24.34 -6.71
C VAL A 820 -39.66 -25.00 -5.61
N ARG A 821 -40.92 -25.31 -5.90
CA ARG A 821 -41.79 -26.16 -5.08
C ARG A 821 -42.23 -27.36 -5.89
N THR A 822 -42.29 -28.55 -5.28
CA THR A 822 -42.70 -29.77 -5.98
C THR A 822 -43.82 -30.51 -5.25
N ASP A 823 -44.72 -31.14 -6.00
CA ASP A 823 -45.71 -32.08 -5.47
C ASP A 823 -45.67 -33.38 -6.28
N SER A 824 -45.31 -34.46 -5.58
CA SER A 824 -45.32 -35.83 -6.09
C SER A 824 -44.48 -35.99 -7.36
N VAL A 825 -43.37 -35.24 -7.47
CA VAL A 825 -42.47 -35.31 -8.62
C VAL A 825 -41.73 -36.64 -8.61
N SER A 826 -41.73 -37.35 -9.74
CA SER A 826 -41.01 -38.63 -9.86
C SER A 826 -40.39 -38.74 -11.24
N SER A 827 -39.11 -39.11 -11.29
CA SER A 827 -38.35 -39.25 -12.53
C SER A 827 -37.56 -40.56 -12.51
N PRO A 828 -37.84 -41.52 -13.42
CA PRO A 828 -37.08 -42.77 -13.52
C PRO A 828 -35.61 -42.58 -13.94
N THR A 829 -35.26 -41.42 -14.48
CA THR A 829 -33.93 -41.08 -15.02
C THR A 829 -33.17 -40.05 -14.17
N GLY A 830 -33.73 -39.62 -13.03
CA GLY A 830 -33.04 -38.80 -12.03
C GLY A 830 -33.12 -37.27 -12.20
N GLU A 831 -33.97 -36.72 -13.07
CA GLU A 831 -33.88 -35.30 -13.44
C GLU A 831 -34.96 -34.35 -12.86
N GLY A 832 -36.06 -34.80 -12.26
CA GLY A 832 -36.92 -33.96 -11.40
C GLY A 832 -37.28 -32.53 -11.91
N ALA A 833 -37.32 -31.55 -11.00
CA ALA A 833 -37.58 -30.13 -11.25
C ALA A 833 -36.36 -29.26 -10.89
N TYR A 834 -35.95 -28.34 -11.77
CA TYR A 834 -34.75 -27.51 -11.58
C TYR A 834 -34.75 -26.26 -12.48
N TRP A 835 -33.86 -25.32 -12.18
CA TRP A 835 -33.49 -24.22 -13.06
C TRP A 835 -32.25 -24.57 -13.87
N ALA A 836 -32.18 -24.10 -15.11
CA ALA A 836 -31.05 -24.33 -16.01
C ALA A 836 -30.57 -23.03 -16.64
N ILE A 837 -29.25 -22.93 -16.86
CA ILE A 837 -28.59 -21.84 -17.58
C ILE A 837 -27.71 -22.41 -18.68
N GLY A 838 -27.72 -21.79 -19.86
CA GLY A 838 -26.73 -22.04 -20.90
C GLY A 838 -26.36 -20.76 -21.64
N PHE A 839 -25.32 -20.82 -22.47
CA PHE A 839 -24.72 -19.63 -23.08
C PHE A 839 -24.83 -19.62 -24.60
N ALA A 840 -24.77 -18.42 -25.16
CA ALA A 840 -24.70 -18.19 -26.59
C ALA A 840 -23.72 -17.06 -26.92
N ASP A 841 -23.14 -17.13 -28.12
CA ASP A 841 -22.26 -16.09 -28.65
C ASP A 841 -23.04 -14.85 -29.12
N ALA A 842 -22.32 -13.79 -29.51
CA ALA A 842 -22.92 -12.55 -30.01
C ALA A 842 -23.76 -12.72 -31.29
N ALA A 843 -23.54 -13.79 -32.06
CA ALA A 843 -24.35 -14.15 -33.22
C ALA A 843 -25.60 -14.98 -32.85
N GLY A 844 -25.75 -15.34 -31.57
CA GLY A 844 -26.84 -16.11 -31.03
C GLY A 844 -26.66 -17.63 -31.13
N ASN A 845 -25.48 -18.14 -31.48
CA ASN A 845 -25.21 -19.58 -31.50
C ASN A 845 -24.98 -20.11 -30.09
N TRP A 846 -25.56 -21.27 -29.79
CA TRP A 846 -25.36 -21.94 -28.51
C TRP A 846 -23.93 -22.41 -28.30
N ILE A 847 -23.43 -22.22 -27.08
CA ILE A 847 -22.09 -22.61 -26.65
C ILE A 847 -22.22 -23.69 -25.58
N GLY A 848 -21.60 -24.86 -25.81
CA GLY A 848 -21.52 -25.93 -24.81
C GLY A 848 -22.86 -26.54 -24.39
N THR A 849 -22.92 -27.03 -23.15
CA THR A 849 -24.11 -27.62 -22.51
C THR A 849 -24.64 -26.72 -21.40
N SER A 850 -25.93 -26.83 -21.07
CA SER A 850 -26.48 -26.11 -19.92
C SER A 850 -25.98 -26.67 -18.59
N THR A 851 -25.75 -25.78 -17.63
CA THR A 851 -25.64 -26.08 -16.20
C THR A 851 -27.03 -26.00 -15.57
N TYR A 852 -27.27 -26.76 -14.51
CA TYR A 852 -28.55 -26.78 -13.80
C TYR A 852 -28.34 -26.78 -12.29
N THR A 853 -29.31 -26.20 -11.59
CA THR A 853 -29.36 -26.18 -10.12
C THR A 853 -29.62 -27.57 -9.56
N ASP A 854 -29.58 -27.69 -8.24
CA ASP A 854 -30.07 -28.88 -7.55
C ASP A 854 -31.46 -29.30 -8.05
N VAL A 855 -31.58 -30.60 -8.27
CA VAL A 855 -32.78 -31.23 -8.83
C VAL A 855 -33.70 -31.68 -7.71
N LEU A 856 -34.93 -31.15 -7.69
CA LEU A 856 -35.95 -31.56 -6.73
C LEU A 856 -36.81 -32.70 -7.27
N SER A 857 -37.02 -33.73 -6.45
CA SER A 857 -37.94 -34.83 -6.69
C SER A 857 -38.76 -35.09 -5.43
N ALA A 858 -39.84 -35.87 -5.51
CA ALA A 858 -40.85 -35.99 -4.46
C ALA A 858 -41.59 -34.66 -4.16
N THR A 859 -42.11 -34.51 -2.96
CA THR A 859 -42.87 -33.33 -2.52
C THR A 859 -41.99 -32.48 -1.61
N HIS A 860 -41.74 -31.24 -2.03
CA HIS A 860 -40.99 -30.23 -1.28
C HIS A 860 -41.81 -28.95 -1.19
N ASP A 861 -41.71 -28.24 -0.07
CA ASP A 861 -42.15 -26.85 0.00
C ASP A 861 -41.19 -25.96 -0.82
N TRP A 862 -41.48 -24.67 -0.94
CA TRP A 862 -40.59 -23.72 -1.62
C TRP A 862 -39.16 -23.85 -1.10
N THR A 863 -38.27 -24.20 -2.01
CA THR A 863 -36.86 -24.45 -1.76
C THR A 863 -36.08 -23.62 -2.78
N GLN A 864 -35.19 -22.76 -2.30
CA GLN A 864 -34.26 -22.06 -3.17
C GLN A 864 -33.21 -23.07 -3.65
N VAL A 865 -32.98 -23.08 -4.96
CA VAL A 865 -31.94 -23.89 -5.59
C VAL A 865 -30.99 -22.95 -6.34
N SER A 866 -29.70 -23.28 -6.35
CA SER A 866 -28.68 -22.43 -6.97
C SER A 866 -27.69 -23.24 -7.82
N ALA A 867 -27.02 -22.56 -8.73
CA ALA A 867 -25.88 -23.06 -9.49
C ALA A 867 -24.96 -21.90 -9.88
N THR A 868 -23.67 -22.06 -9.65
CA THR A 868 -22.64 -21.13 -10.15
C THR A 868 -22.05 -21.68 -11.44
N VAL A 869 -21.87 -20.81 -12.44
CA VAL A 869 -21.33 -21.17 -13.75
C VAL A 869 -20.53 -20.02 -14.35
N THR A 870 -19.35 -20.32 -14.88
CA THR A 870 -18.56 -19.34 -15.65
C THR A 870 -19.00 -19.32 -17.10
N SER A 871 -19.28 -18.12 -17.64
CA SER A 871 -19.59 -17.95 -19.05
C SER A 871 -18.38 -18.31 -19.93
N PRO A 872 -18.57 -18.97 -21.08
CA PRO A 872 -17.49 -19.23 -22.02
C PRO A 872 -16.82 -17.95 -22.54
N ALA A 873 -15.56 -18.03 -22.98
CA ALA A 873 -14.76 -16.90 -23.46
C ALA A 873 -15.33 -16.11 -24.66
N ASN A 874 -16.35 -16.65 -25.34
CA ASN A 874 -17.05 -15.97 -26.43
C ASN A 874 -18.55 -15.81 -26.17
N ALA A 875 -19.00 -15.99 -24.92
CA ALA A 875 -20.38 -15.78 -24.54
C ALA A 875 -20.72 -14.29 -24.55
N ALA A 876 -21.89 -13.97 -25.09
CA ALA A 876 -22.48 -12.62 -25.01
C ALA A 876 -23.87 -12.67 -24.36
N TYR A 877 -24.47 -13.85 -24.29
CA TYR A 877 -25.82 -14.05 -23.78
C TYR A 877 -25.94 -15.34 -22.97
N ALA A 878 -26.71 -15.30 -21.88
CA ALA A 878 -27.21 -16.46 -21.14
C ALA A 878 -28.71 -16.67 -21.42
N THR A 879 -29.14 -17.93 -21.44
CA THR A 879 -30.56 -18.31 -21.47
C THR A 879 -30.86 -19.19 -20.27
N ILE A 880 -31.96 -18.85 -19.60
CA ILE A 880 -32.40 -19.45 -18.34
C ILE A 880 -33.68 -20.24 -18.63
N GLY A 881 -33.88 -21.37 -17.96
CA GLY A 881 -35.13 -22.12 -18.07
C GLY A 881 -35.54 -22.83 -16.80
N ALA A 882 -36.85 -22.78 -16.49
CA ALA A 882 -37.49 -23.62 -15.49
C ALA A 882 -37.94 -24.93 -16.14
N ARG A 883 -37.52 -26.07 -15.59
CA ARG A 883 -37.65 -27.38 -16.23
C ARG A 883 -38.23 -28.42 -15.30
N LEU A 884 -39.19 -29.21 -15.81
CA LEU A 884 -39.70 -30.42 -15.14
C LEU A 884 -39.54 -31.63 -16.08
N ASN A 885 -38.73 -32.61 -15.68
CA ASN A 885 -38.53 -33.89 -16.35
C ASN A 885 -39.00 -35.06 -15.47
N GLY A 886 -40.15 -35.63 -15.79
CA GLY A 886 -40.79 -36.70 -15.01
C GLY A 886 -42.30 -36.59 -14.95
N THR A 887 -42.91 -37.19 -13.93
CA THR A 887 -44.33 -37.00 -13.55
C THR A 887 -44.43 -36.03 -12.37
N GLY A 888 -45.63 -35.50 -12.09
CA GLY A 888 -45.91 -34.67 -10.91
C GLY A 888 -46.13 -33.20 -11.27
N THR A 889 -46.09 -32.32 -10.27
CA THR A 889 -46.23 -30.86 -10.46
C THR A 889 -45.06 -30.12 -9.84
N ALA A 890 -44.55 -29.10 -10.53
CA ALA A 890 -43.57 -28.16 -10.00
C ALA A 890 -44.03 -26.72 -10.21
N TRP A 891 -43.74 -25.86 -9.23
CA TRP A 891 -43.89 -24.42 -9.31
C TRP A 891 -42.51 -23.77 -9.24
N PHE A 892 -42.33 -22.69 -9.98
CA PHE A 892 -41.07 -21.95 -10.11
C PHE A 892 -41.33 -20.46 -9.91
N ASP A 893 -40.41 -19.79 -9.21
CA ASP A 893 -40.55 -18.38 -8.88
C ASP A 893 -39.20 -17.69 -8.62
N ASP A 894 -39.21 -16.36 -8.62
CA ASP A 894 -38.13 -15.45 -8.21
C ASP A 894 -36.71 -15.86 -8.66
N VAL A 895 -36.49 -16.03 -9.97
CA VAL A 895 -35.17 -16.38 -10.52
C VAL A 895 -34.26 -15.17 -10.73
N THR A 896 -33.02 -15.27 -10.28
CA THR A 896 -31.99 -14.24 -10.47
C THR A 896 -30.75 -14.84 -11.12
N LEU A 897 -30.03 -14.02 -11.88
CA LEU A 897 -28.69 -14.28 -12.37
C LEU A 897 -27.82 -13.13 -11.89
N GLU A 898 -26.68 -13.43 -11.26
CA GLU A 898 -25.74 -12.44 -10.75
C GLU A 898 -24.36 -12.67 -11.30
#